data_AF-A0A1Y4UND4-F1
#
_entry.id   AF-A0A1Y4UND4-F1
#
_cell.length_a   1.000
_cell.length_b   1.000
_cell.length_c   1.000
_cell.angle_alpha   90.00
_cell.angle_beta   90.00
_cell.angle_gamma   90.00
#
_symmetry.space_group_name_H-M   'P 1'
#
loop_
_entity.id
_entity.type
_entity.pdbx_description
1 polymer ?
#
loop_
_entity_poly.entity_id
_entity_poly.type
_entity_poly.pdbx_seq_one_letter_code
_entity_poly.pdbx_strand_id
1 'polypeptide(L)'
;MSILDILGKRIVFFDGGTGTLLQEKGLQAGEVPELWNINRPDDIVDIHKKYFEAGADIVLANTFGGNSIKLHDTDKTVEEIVKAAVNNVKKAACESGITDRPLFCALDMGPTGKLLEPMGDLDFDDAYEAFKEMAVCGEKAGADIILIETMSDTYELKAAVLAAKENTKLPVFATVVFDEKGKLLTGGNVKAVVAMLEGLGVDALGINCGLGPIQMKDIALEILKEASIPVIVNPNAGLPRNENGKTVYDVTPEKFSDVMKEIAEAGAWIIGGCCGTTPEHISLLNKKCGDITPKKIEPKNKTVVTSYARAVEINDIPVIIGERINPTGKSRFKQALRENDIDYILKEGFAQQKNGAHILDVNVGLPDIDEVSMIEAVTKELQSVIDLPLQIDTSNTEAMEKALRHYNGKAMINSVNGKKESMEAVFPLVKRYGGVVVGLTLDESGIPETAEGRYAVAEKIVKTAESYGINKKDIVIDVLCMTVSSDNKSAMVTLEALKMVKERLGVRTILGVSNISFGLPQREIINSNFYTMALMAGLDSAIINPGSEVMMKSYYSYKALAGKDENCVDYIEKYSGEQSKAPVKQQTSGDMTLGETIEKGFKDQAGLIALEMTKTMKPLDIINSELIPALDKVGKGFEKGTIFLPQLLMSAEAAKSAFESVKTAMDKIGEVQQKKGKVILATVKGDIHDIGKNIVKVLLENYSFEVYDLGKDVPIEKVVETAIEHDIKLVGLSALMTTTVTSMEETIKALRDKKPDCKVMVGGAVLTQEYADMIGADHYSKDAMASVYYAEKVLCSCDCCK
;
A
#
# COMPACT_ATOMS: atom_id res chain seq x y z
N MET A 1 24.19 -22.88 -11.15
CA MET A 1 24.56 -21.59 -10.52
C MET A 1 23.27 -20.83 -10.34
N SER A 2 22.97 -20.34 -9.14
CA SER A 2 21.76 -19.54 -8.88
C SER A 2 22.02 -18.07 -9.19
N ILE A 3 20.97 -17.29 -9.47
CA ILE A 3 21.08 -15.83 -9.59
C ILE A 3 21.67 -15.20 -8.32
N LEU A 4 21.34 -15.75 -7.15
CA LEU A 4 21.84 -15.26 -5.86
C LEU A 4 23.36 -15.42 -5.73
N ASP A 5 23.98 -16.34 -6.48
CA ASP A 5 25.43 -16.54 -6.47
C ASP A 5 26.18 -15.43 -7.20
N ILE A 6 25.53 -14.66 -8.08
CA ILE A 6 26.15 -13.59 -8.88
C ILE A 6 25.84 -12.18 -8.36
N LEU A 7 24.76 -12.02 -7.60
CA LEU A 7 24.42 -10.74 -6.98
C LEU A 7 25.58 -10.24 -6.10
N GLY A 8 25.94 -8.97 -6.28
CA GLY A 8 27.03 -8.30 -5.54
C GLY A 8 28.43 -8.58 -6.08
N LYS A 9 28.60 -9.51 -7.03
CA LYS A 9 29.89 -9.76 -7.70
C LYS A 9 30.05 -8.94 -8.98
N ARG A 10 28.95 -8.67 -9.66
CA ARG A 10 28.83 -7.83 -10.86
C ARG A 10 27.42 -7.25 -10.96
N ILE A 11 27.24 -6.24 -11.80
CA ILE A 11 25.90 -5.78 -12.18
C ILE A 11 25.20 -6.90 -12.95
N VAL A 12 23.91 -7.06 -12.67
CA VAL A 12 23.02 -8.00 -13.36
C VAL A 12 22.08 -7.22 -14.26
N PHE A 13 21.88 -7.70 -15.48
CA PHE A 13 21.05 -7.04 -16.48
C PHE A 13 19.73 -7.76 -16.69
N PHE A 14 18.62 -7.06 -16.46
CA PHE A 14 17.31 -7.44 -17.00
C PHE A 14 17.24 -7.13 -18.50
N ASP A 15 16.26 -7.71 -19.17
CA ASP A 15 15.85 -7.35 -20.52
C ASP A 15 15.11 -5.99 -20.55
N GLY A 16 14.43 -5.72 -21.67
CA GLY A 16 13.63 -4.53 -21.91
C GLY A 16 12.15 -4.85 -22.10
N GLY A 17 11.38 -3.87 -22.57
CA GLY A 17 9.95 -4.02 -22.80
C GLY A 17 9.61 -5.06 -23.88
N THR A 18 8.78 -6.04 -23.54
CA THR A 18 8.28 -7.03 -24.51
C THR A 18 7.08 -6.49 -25.31
N GLY A 19 6.17 -5.75 -24.67
CA GLY A 19 4.93 -5.28 -25.30
C GLY A 19 5.12 -4.48 -26.60
N THR A 20 6.09 -3.56 -26.62
CA THR A 20 6.39 -2.74 -27.82
C THR A 20 6.90 -3.60 -28.99
N LEU A 21 7.74 -4.61 -28.71
CA LEU A 21 8.24 -5.52 -29.74
C LEU A 21 7.14 -6.45 -30.28
N LEU A 22 6.17 -6.83 -29.45
CA LEU A 22 4.99 -7.56 -29.89
C LEU A 22 4.13 -6.71 -30.83
N GLN A 23 3.91 -5.43 -30.49
CA GLN A 23 3.19 -4.49 -31.36
C GLN A 23 3.88 -4.33 -32.73
N GLU A 24 5.21 -4.22 -32.77
CA GLU A 24 5.99 -4.17 -34.02
C GLU A 24 5.82 -5.44 -34.87
N LYS A 25 5.66 -6.60 -34.24
CA LYS A 25 5.36 -7.90 -34.88
C LYS A 25 3.88 -8.13 -35.19
N GLY A 26 3.04 -7.12 -34.94
CA GLY A 26 1.63 -7.08 -35.34
C GLY A 26 0.63 -7.48 -34.27
N LEU A 27 0.98 -7.44 -32.98
CA LEU A 27 0.02 -7.59 -31.88
C LEU A 27 -1.05 -6.51 -32.00
N GLN A 28 -2.31 -6.93 -32.11
CA GLN A 28 -3.42 -6.01 -32.28
C GLN A 28 -3.89 -5.47 -30.92
N ALA A 29 -4.43 -4.25 -30.89
CA ALA A 29 -5.12 -3.75 -29.71
C ALA A 29 -6.31 -4.67 -29.37
N GLY A 30 -6.44 -5.11 -28.13
CA GLY A 30 -7.41 -6.16 -27.78
C GLY A 30 -6.78 -7.50 -27.42
N GLU A 31 -5.64 -7.82 -28.02
CA GLU A 31 -5.10 -9.17 -27.98
C GLU A 31 -4.33 -9.42 -26.68
N VAL A 32 -4.59 -10.57 -26.05
CA VAL A 32 -3.91 -11.03 -24.83
C VAL A 32 -2.48 -11.48 -25.19
N PRO A 33 -1.42 -10.74 -24.81
CA PRO A 33 -0.05 -11.03 -25.21
C PRO A 33 0.41 -12.44 -24.83
N GLU A 34 -0.06 -12.96 -23.70
CA GLU A 34 0.32 -14.26 -23.15
C GLU A 34 -0.12 -15.43 -24.04
N LEU A 35 -1.15 -15.26 -24.89
CA LEU A 35 -1.57 -16.30 -25.85
C LEU A 35 -0.54 -16.52 -26.96
N TRP A 36 0.33 -15.55 -27.22
CA TRP A 36 1.40 -15.70 -28.22
C TRP A 36 2.44 -16.72 -27.82
N ASN A 37 2.54 -17.06 -26.53
CA ASN A 37 3.40 -18.16 -26.08
C ASN A 37 3.07 -19.49 -26.76
N ILE A 38 1.80 -19.68 -27.15
CA ILE A 38 1.30 -20.90 -27.79
C ILE A 38 1.03 -20.66 -29.28
N ASN A 39 0.40 -19.54 -29.62
CA ASN A 39 -0.08 -19.28 -30.98
C ASN A 39 1.02 -18.74 -31.91
N ARG A 40 2.03 -18.06 -31.36
CA ARG A 40 3.16 -17.46 -32.10
C ARG A 40 4.50 -17.65 -31.37
N PRO A 41 4.87 -18.89 -31.00
CA PRO A 41 6.02 -19.14 -30.13
C PRO A 41 7.34 -18.70 -30.74
N ASP A 42 7.52 -18.80 -32.06
CA ASP A 42 8.77 -18.42 -32.71
C ASP A 42 9.01 -16.90 -32.66
N ASP A 43 7.95 -16.08 -32.63
CA ASP A 43 8.07 -14.64 -32.44
C ASP A 43 8.54 -14.28 -31.03
N ILE A 44 8.03 -15.00 -30.03
CA ILE A 44 8.43 -14.85 -28.62
C ILE A 44 9.88 -15.30 -28.42
N VAL A 45 10.26 -16.45 -28.98
CA VAL A 45 11.63 -16.98 -28.93
C VAL A 45 12.62 -16.01 -29.57
N ASP A 46 12.29 -15.43 -30.74
CA ASP A 46 13.11 -14.42 -31.42
C ASP A 46 13.33 -13.17 -30.55
N ILE A 47 12.29 -12.67 -29.87
CA ILE A 47 12.40 -11.52 -28.96
C ILE A 47 13.35 -11.85 -27.79
N HIS A 48 13.10 -12.96 -27.08
CA HIS A 48 13.91 -13.35 -25.93
C HIS A 48 15.38 -13.59 -26.32
N LYS A 49 15.61 -14.21 -27.49
CA LYS A 49 16.95 -14.45 -28.01
C LYS A 49 17.70 -13.13 -28.25
N LYS A 50 17.04 -12.14 -28.85
CA LYS A 50 17.63 -10.81 -29.08
C LYS A 50 18.01 -10.12 -27.77
N TYR A 51 17.25 -10.28 -26.70
CA TYR A 51 17.62 -9.73 -25.39
C TYR A 51 18.82 -10.43 -24.76
N PHE A 52 18.91 -11.77 -24.86
CA PHE A 52 20.11 -12.47 -24.44
C PHE A 52 21.35 -12.05 -25.24
N GLU A 53 21.23 -11.95 -26.57
CA GLU A 53 22.29 -11.47 -27.46
C GLU A 53 22.70 -10.01 -27.14
N ALA A 54 21.75 -9.18 -26.74
CA ALA A 54 22.03 -7.80 -26.34
C ALA A 54 22.85 -7.70 -25.04
N GLY A 55 22.77 -8.68 -24.15
CA GLY A 55 23.51 -8.63 -22.88
C GLY A 55 22.67 -8.91 -21.65
N ALA A 56 21.36 -9.17 -21.77
CA ALA A 56 20.54 -9.53 -20.62
C ALA A 56 21.07 -10.82 -19.97
N ASP A 57 21.08 -10.83 -18.65
CA ASP A 57 21.32 -12.01 -17.82
C ASP A 57 19.99 -12.67 -17.45
N ILE A 58 18.96 -11.87 -17.21
CA ILE A 58 17.61 -12.32 -16.89
C ILE A 58 16.66 -11.84 -17.98
N VAL A 59 15.90 -12.77 -18.56
CA VAL A 59 14.80 -12.47 -19.50
C VAL A 59 13.48 -12.82 -18.82
N LEU A 60 12.51 -11.93 -18.94
CA LEU A 60 11.16 -12.10 -18.40
C LEU A 60 10.37 -13.01 -19.33
N ALA A 61 9.82 -14.11 -18.79
CA ALA A 61 8.84 -14.90 -19.51
C ALA A 61 7.62 -14.01 -19.82
N ASN A 62 7.02 -14.16 -21.00
CA ASN A 62 5.83 -13.39 -21.39
C ASN A 62 4.60 -13.86 -20.60
N THR A 63 4.54 -13.50 -19.31
CA THR A 63 3.54 -13.96 -18.35
C THR A 63 2.96 -12.84 -17.49
N PHE A 64 3.25 -11.56 -17.76
CA PHE A 64 2.80 -10.41 -16.98
C PHE A 64 1.32 -10.49 -16.53
N GLY A 65 0.40 -10.78 -17.46
CA GLY A 65 -1.03 -10.97 -17.23
C GLY A 65 -1.46 -12.43 -17.05
N GLY A 66 -0.55 -13.35 -16.75
CA GLY A 66 -0.74 -14.79 -16.78
C GLY A 66 -1.46 -15.42 -15.57
N ASN A 67 -2.20 -14.63 -14.79
CA ASN A 67 -2.95 -15.13 -13.63
C ASN A 67 -4.41 -15.46 -14.00
N SER A 68 -5.07 -16.30 -13.21
CA SER A 68 -6.43 -16.79 -13.47
C SER A 68 -7.50 -15.70 -13.53
N ILE A 69 -7.30 -14.57 -12.84
CA ILE A 69 -8.22 -13.43 -12.86
C ILE A 69 -8.17 -12.73 -14.23
N LYS A 70 -6.97 -12.54 -14.80
CA LYS A 70 -6.80 -11.92 -16.12
C LYS A 70 -7.11 -12.88 -17.27
N LEU A 71 -6.81 -14.16 -17.11
CA LEU A 71 -7.01 -15.18 -18.14
C LEU A 71 -8.42 -15.79 -18.18
N HIS A 72 -9.35 -15.35 -17.33
CA HIS A 72 -10.68 -15.95 -17.19
C HIS A 72 -11.51 -16.07 -18.48
N ASP A 73 -11.32 -15.15 -19.44
CA ASP A 73 -12.02 -15.14 -20.73
C ASP A 73 -11.29 -15.93 -21.83
N THR A 74 -10.16 -16.56 -21.51
CA THR A 74 -9.37 -17.34 -22.47
C THR A 74 -9.70 -18.83 -22.43
N ASP A 75 -9.45 -19.55 -23.52
CA ASP A 75 -9.65 -21.00 -23.61
C ASP A 75 -8.45 -21.80 -23.05
N LYS A 76 -7.45 -21.13 -22.48
CA LYS A 76 -6.20 -21.71 -22.00
C LYS A 76 -6.11 -21.59 -20.48
N THR A 77 -5.53 -22.62 -19.86
CA THR A 77 -5.22 -22.61 -18.43
C THR A 77 -3.95 -21.81 -18.14
N VAL A 78 -3.81 -21.33 -16.89
CA VAL A 78 -2.58 -20.71 -16.38
C VAL A 78 -1.38 -21.64 -16.59
N GLU A 79 -1.54 -22.95 -16.31
CA GLU A 79 -0.46 -23.93 -16.47
C GLU A 79 0.03 -24.02 -17.93
N GLU A 80 -0.88 -24.04 -18.91
CA GLU A 80 -0.52 -24.12 -20.33
C GLU A 80 0.26 -22.90 -20.79
N ILE A 81 -0.23 -21.71 -20.43
CA ILE A 81 0.41 -20.43 -20.81
C ILE A 81 1.78 -20.29 -20.14
N VAL A 82 1.85 -20.47 -18.82
CA VAL A 82 3.10 -20.30 -18.06
C VAL A 82 4.15 -21.31 -18.51
N LYS A 83 3.75 -22.57 -18.74
CA LYS A 83 4.66 -23.60 -19.25
C LYS A 83 5.20 -23.26 -20.64
N ALA A 84 4.34 -22.78 -21.54
CA ALA A 84 4.76 -22.38 -22.88
C ALA A 84 5.74 -21.19 -22.81
N ALA A 85 5.43 -20.17 -22.01
CA ALA A 85 6.27 -18.98 -21.83
C ALA A 85 7.68 -19.32 -21.33
N VAL A 86 7.78 -20.10 -20.24
CA VAL A 86 9.08 -20.50 -19.67
C VAL A 86 9.87 -21.35 -20.67
N ASN A 87 9.21 -22.25 -21.41
CA ASN A 87 9.88 -23.04 -22.46
C ASN A 87 10.39 -22.16 -23.61
N ASN A 88 9.68 -21.10 -23.98
CA ASN A 88 10.12 -20.18 -25.03
C ASN A 88 11.40 -19.44 -24.62
N VAL A 89 11.51 -18.98 -23.35
CA VAL A 89 12.77 -18.38 -22.83
C VAL A 89 13.92 -19.39 -22.86
N LYS A 90 13.67 -20.63 -22.43
CA LYS A 90 14.70 -21.71 -22.46
C LYS A 90 15.14 -22.06 -23.88
N LYS A 91 14.21 -22.12 -24.82
CA LYS A 91 14.49 -22.33 -26.24
C LYS A 91 15.33 -21.17 -26.79
N ALA A 92 14.98 -19.93 -26.49
CA ALA A 92 15.76 -18.74 -26.87
C ALA A 92 17.18 -18.76 -26.29
N ALA A 93 17.35 -19.12 -25.01
CA ALA A 93 18.66 -19.28 -24.39
C ALA A 93 19.51 -20.32 -25.13
N CYS A 94 18.93 -21.48 -25.47
CA CYS A 94 19.60 -22.52 -26.24
C CYS A 94 19.99 -22.03 -27.66
N GLU A 95 19.06 -21.39 -28.37
CA GLU A 95 19.26 -20.90 -29.75
C GLU A 95 20.19 -19.68 -29.85
N SER A 96 20.44 -18.98 -28.74
CA SER A 96 21.43 -17.90 -28.66
C SER A 96 22.87 -18.42 -28.77
N GLY A 97 23.13 -19.67 -28.37
CA GLY A 97 24.47 -20.26 -28.34
C GLY A 97 25.41 -19.67 -27.28
N ILE A 98 24.90 -18.84 -26.37
CA ILE A 98 25.69 -18.19 -25.31
C ILE A 98 25.99 -19.21 -24.19
N THR A 99 27.28 -19.41 -23.91
CA THR A 99 27.75 -20.36 -22.87
C THR A 99 28.78 -19.77 -21.91
N ASP A 100 29.20 -18.52 -22.14
CA ASP A 100 30.22 -17.82 -21.36
C ASP A 100 29.67 -17.14 -20.10
N ARG A 101 28.35 -17.01 -19.98
CA ARG A 101 27.64 -16.53 -18.79
C ARG A 101 26.34 -17.28 -18.55
N PRO A 102 25.82 -17.33 -17.31
CA PRO A 102 24.51 -17.92 -17.04
C PRO A 102 23.39 -17.03 -17.62
N LEU A 103 22.35 -17.68 -18.14
CA LEU A 103 21.13 -17.04 -18.63
C LEU A 103 19.95 -17.53 -17.78
N PHE A 104 19.14 -16.62 -17.27
CA PHE A 104 18.05 -16.92 -16.34
C PHE A 104 16.70 -16.56 -16.96
N CYS A 105 15.70 -17.38 -16.63
CA CYS A 105 14.29 -17.12 -16.93
C CYS A 105 13.58 -16.65 -15.65
N ALA A 106 13.03 -15.45 -15.66
CA ALA A 106 12.13 -15.00 -14.60
C ALA A 106 10.68 -15.26 -14.99
N LEU A 107 9.92 -15.88 -14.09
CA LEU A 107 8.46 -15.83 -14.15
C LEU A 107 8.04 -14.39 -13.83
N ASP A 108 7.45 -13.73 -14.81
CA ASP A 108 6.98 -12.37 -14.69
C ASP A 108 5.53 -12.36 -14.19
N MET A 109 5.30 -11.85 -12.98
CA MET A 109 4.00 -11.82 -12.29
C MET A 109 3.56 -10.36 -12.10
N GLY A 110 2.71 -9.87 -13.00
CA GLY A 110 2.10 -8.54 -12.89
C GLY A 110 0.85 -8.52 -11.99
N PRO A 111 0.30 -7.33 -11.73
CA PRO A 111 -0.89 -7.17 -10.89
C PRO A 111 -2.14 -7.82 -11.51
N THR A 112 -3.09 -8.20 -10.68
CA THR A 112 -4.42 -8.71 -11.06
C THR A 112 -5.24 -7.66 -11.82
N GLY A 113 -4.97 -6.39 -11.57
CA GLY A 113 -5.72 -5.26 -12.14
C GLY A 113 -6.98 -4.90 -11.33
N LYS A 114 -7.15 -5.47 -10.14
CA LYS A 114 -8.23 -5.14 -9.19
C LYS A 114 -7.65 -4.59 -7.88
N LEU A 115 -8.44 -3.78 -7.19
CA LEU A 115 -8.14 -3.41 -5.80
C LEU A 115 -8.66 -4.52 -4.87
N LEU A 116 -7.92 -4.76 -3.79
CA LEU A 116 -8.31 -5.76 -2.78
C LEU A 116 -9.30 -5.15 -1.79
N GLU A 117 -10.17 -5.98 -1.24
CA GLU A 117 -11.02 -5.62 -0.10
C GLU A 117 -10.17 -5.10 1.08
N PRO A 118 -10.64 -4.12 1.86
CA PRO A 118 -11.94 -3.45 1.75
C PRO A 118 -11.98 -2.29 0.75
N MET A 119 -10.90 -2.00 0.01
CA MET A 119 -10.86 -0.87 -0.93
C MET A 119 -11.44 -1.19 -2.32
N GLY A 120 -11.45 -2.47 -2.68
CA GLY A 120 -12.00 -2.97 -3.94
C GLY A 120 -12.89 -4.20 -3.73
N ASP A 121 -13.00 -5.01 -4.77
CA ASP A 121 -13.95 -6.13 -4.87
C ASP A 121 -13.29 -7.51 -4.87
N LEU A 122 -11.96 -7.57 -4.77
CA LEU A 122 -11.21 -8.82 -4.76
C LEU A 122 -10.78 -9.17 -3.33
N ASP A 123 -11.18 -10.35 -2.83
CA ASP A 123 -10.71 -10.82 -1.54
C ASP A 123 -9.19 -11.11 -1.56
N PHE A 124 -8.55 -10.92 -0.40
CA PHE A 124 -7.10 -11.13 -0.26
C PHE A 124 -6.69 -12.58 -0.54
N ASP A 125 -7.45 -13.55 -0.02
CA ASP A 125 -7.14 -14.97 -0.18
C ASP A 125 -7.38 -15.42 -1.64
N ASP A 126 -8.37 -14.84 -2.33
CA ASP A 126 -8.59 -15.06 -3.77
C ASP A 126 -7.42 -14.52 -4.63
N ALA A 127 -6.93 -13.31 -4.32
CA ALA A 127 -5.74 -12.76 -4.96
C ALA A 127 -4.51 -13.66 -4.70
N TYR A 128 -4.33 -14.11 -3.45
CA TYR A 128 -3.26 -15.03 -3.07
C TYR A 128 -3.31 -16.34 -3.85
N GLU A 129 -4.49 -16.96 -3.99
CA GLU A 129 -4.63 -18.22 -4.74
C GLU A 129 -4.33 -18.04 -6.24
N ALA A 130 -4.73 -16.92 -6.84
CA ALA A 130 -4.39 -16.59 -8.23
C ALA A 130 -2.87 -16.46 -8.47
N PHE A 131 -2.17 -15.79 -7.54
CA PHE A 131 -0.70 -15.67 -7.61
C PHE A 131 0.00 -17.00 -7.31
N LYS A 132 -0.54 -17.80 -6.37
CA LYS A 132 0.00 -19.10 -6.00
C LYS A 132 -0.05 -20.08 -7.15
N GLU A 133 -1.17 -20.16 -7.87
CA GLU A 133 -1.32 -20.99 -9.07
C GLU A 133 -0.20 -20.68 -10.07
N MET A 134 -0.02 -19.39 -10.38
CA MET A 134 1.00 -18.93 -11.31
C MET A 134 2.43 -19.26 -10.85
N ALA A 135 2.76 -19.00 -9.58
CA ALA A 135 4.06 -19.28 -8.99
C ALA A 135 4.42 -20.78 -9.04
N VAL A 136 3.48 -21.65 -8.65
CA VAL A 136 3.66 -23.11 -8.67
C VAL A 136 3.83 -23.61 -10.10
N CYS A 137 3.04 -23.09 -11.06
CA CYS A 137 3.19 -23.41 -12.47
C CYS A 137 4.57 -22.99 -13.01
N GLY A 138 5.06 -21.81 -12.64
CA GLY A 138 6.37 -21.30 -13.05
C GLY A 138 7.53 -22.14 -12.52
N GLU A 139 7.53 -22.49 -11.23
CA GLU A 139 8.55 -23.37 -10.64
C GLU A 139 8.52 -24.75 -11.31
N LYS A 140 7.33 -25.33 -11.53
CA LYS A 140 7.17 -26.62 -12.22
C LYS A 140 7.65 -26.58 -13.66
N ALA A 141 7.45 -25.48 -14.38
CA ALA A 141 7.98 -25.25 -15.72
C ALA A 141 9.50 -24.99 -15.71
N GLY A 142 10.05 -24.70 -14.53
CA GLY A 142 11.47 -24.48 -14.26
C GLY A 142 11.95 -23.07 -14.56
N ALA A 143 11.16 -22.06 -14.19
CA ALA A 143 11.66 -20.70 -14.03
C ALA A 143 12.77 -20.67 -12.95
N ASP A 144 13.69 -19.72 -13.07
CA ASP A 144 14.81 -19.56 -12.15
C ASP A 144 14.52 -18.54 -11.03
N ILE A 145 13.60 -17.60 -11.30
CA ILE A 145 13.27 -16.44 -10.47
C ILE A 145 11.77 -16.18 -10.58
N ILE A 146 11.15 -15.69 -9.51
CA ILE A 146 9.85 -15.03 -9.58
C ILE A 146 10.08 -13.52 -9.49
N LEU A 147 9.66 -12.78 -10.50
CA LEU A 147 9.60 -11.32 -10.46
C LEU A 147 8.12 -10.92 -10.31
N ILE A 148 7.77 -10.40 -9.14
CA ILE A 148 6.50 -9.71 -8.94
C ILE A 148 6.72 -8.26 -9.36
N GLU A 149 6.13 -7.81 -10.47
CA GLU A 149 6.42 -6.48 -11.02
C GLU A 149 5.21 -5.57 -11.17
N THR A 150 5.51 -4.28 -11.28
CA THR A 150 4.52 -3.25 -11.60
C THR A 150 3.39 -3.17 -10.56
N MET A 151 3.67 -3.51 -9.30
CA MET A 151 2.67 -3.45 -8.25
C MET A 151 2.42 -1.99 -7.85
N SER A 152 1.15 -1.59 -7.81
CA SER A 152 0.72 -0.22 -7.47
C SER A 152 0.06 -0.12 -6.08
N ASP A 153 -0.07 -1.25 -5.39
CA ASP A 153 -0.65 -1.36 -4.06
C ASP A 153 0.16 -2.35 -3.20
N THR A 154 0.37 -2.01 -1.92
CA THR A 154 1.13 -2.86 -1.00
C THR A 154 0.38 -4.11 -0.56
N TYR A 155 -0.96 -4.11 -0.58
CA TYR A 155 -1.74 -5.25 -0.12
C TYR A 155 -1.73 -6.38 -1.14
N GLU A 156 -1.96 -6.04 -2.40
CA GLU A 156 -1.82 -6.96 -3.53
C GLU A 156 -0.38 -7.50 -3.63
N LEU A 157 0.61 -6.61 -3.48
CA LEU A 157 2.02 -6.99 -3.44
C LEU A 157 2.31 -7.98 -2.32
N LYS A 158 1.73 -7.79 -1.13
CA LYS A 158 1.86 -8.73 -0.02
C LYS A 158 1.24 -10.09 -0.35
N ALA A 159 0.04 -10.12 -0.94
CA ALA A 159 -0.59 -11.37 -1.37
C ALA A 159 0.30 -12.14 -2.35
N ALA A 160 0.85 -11.46 -3.36
CA ALA A 160 1.76 -12.06 -4.35
C ALA A 160 3.06 -12.59 -3.70
N VAL A 161 3.68 -11.82 -2.80
CA VAL A 161 4.92 -12.24 -2.12
C VAL A 161 4.67 -13.45 -1.22
N LEU A 162 3.59 -13.46 -0.44
CA LEU A 162 3.23 -14.61 0.38
C LEU A 162 2.97 -15.84 -0.51
N ALA A 163 2.20 -15.68 -1.59
CA ALA A 163 1.91 -16.77 -2.52
C ALA A 163 3.19 -17.39 -3.10
N ALA A 164 4.16 -16.56 -3.52
CA ALA A 164 5.43 -17.04 -4.03
C ALA A 164 6.30 -17.72 -2.96
N LYS A 165 6.49 -17.09 -1.79
CA LYS A 165 7.38 -17.56 -0.72
C LYS A 165 6.85 -18.80 0.01
N GLU A 166 5.53 -18.94 0.14
CA GLU A 166 4.91 -20.07 0.84
C GLU A 166 4.85 -21.34 -0.01
N ASN A 167 4.90 -21.20 -1.35
CA ASN A 167 4.60 -22.31 -2.27
C ASN A 167 5.76 -22.67 -3.22
N THR A 168 6.86 -21.91 -3.22
CA THR A 168 8.02 -22.16 -4.09
C THR A 168 9.35 -22.01 -3.35
N LYS A 169 10.44 -22.47 -3.95
CA LYS A 169 11.82 -22.26 -3.47
C LYS A 169 12.61 -21.27 -4.31
N LEU A 170 11.96 -20.67 -5.31
CA LEU A 170 12.60 -19.72 -6.20
C LEU A 170 12.93 -18.42 -5.45
N PRO A 171 14.05 -17.74 -5.80
CA PRO A 171 14.27 -16.36 -5.39
C PRO A 171 13.09 -15.48 -5.82
N VAL A 172 12.63 -14.61 -4.92
CA VAL A 172 11.50 -13.72 -5.15
C VAL A 172 12.00 -12.28 -5.21
N PHE A 173 11.85 -11.67 -6.37
CA PHE A 173 12.12 -10.26 -6.60
C PHE A 173 10.80 -9.49 -6.68
N ALA A 174 10.77 -8.26 -6.18
CA ALA A 174 9.56 -7.44 -6.18
C ALA A 174 9.85 -6.02 -6.68
N THR A 175 9.06 -5.53 -7.62
CA THR A 175 9.13 -4.14 -8.08
C THR A 175 7.76 -3.46 -8.02
N VAL A 176 7.78 -2.16 -7.74
CA VAL A 176 6.59 -1.33 -7.61
C VAL A 176 6.64 -0.15 -8.57
N VAL A 177 5.48 0.46 -8.83
CA VAL A 177 5.37 1.70 -9.61
C VAL A 177 5.00 2.86 -8.70
N PHE A 178 5.89 3.84 -8.60
CA PHE A 178 5.62 5.11 -7.91
C PHE A 178 5.24 6.20 -8.91
N ASP A 179 4.43 7.15 -8.45
CA ASP A 179 4.27 8.44 -9.11
C ASP A 179 5.51 9.33 -8.97
N GLU A 180 5.50 10.51 -9.58
CA GLU A 180 6.61 11.49 -9.49
C GLU A 180 6.91 11.98 -8.07
N LYS A 181 6.00 11.74 -7.11
CA LYS A 181 6.16 12.10 -5.69
C LYS A 181 6.66 10.93 -4.83
N GLY A 182 6.99 9.78 -5.43
CA GLY A 182 7.43 8.60 -4.71
C GLY A 182 6.29 7.90 -3.95
N LYS A 183 5.07 7.98 -4.47
CA LYS A 183 3.86 7.38 -3.88
C LYS A 183 3.23 6.32 -4.77
N LEU A 184 2.81 5.22 -4.17
CA LEU A 184 1.96 4.21 -4.80
C LEU A 184 0.54 4.75 -4.97
N LEU A 185 -0.28 4.06 -5.77
CA LEU A 185 -1.67 4.42 -6.01
C LEU A 185 -2.47 4.55 -4.70
N THR A 186 -2.21 3.66 -3.74
CA THR A 186 -2.88 3.64 -2.42
C THR A 186 -2.20 4.52 -1.36
N GLY A 187 -1.14 5.25 -1.71
CA GLY A 187 -0.46 6.23 -0.83
C GLY A 187 0.82 5.73 -0.14
N GLY A 188 1.20 4.46 -0.38
CA GLY A 188 2.44 3.86 0.10
C GLY A 188 3.68 4.65 -0.33
N ASN A 189 4.56 4.97 0.61
CA ASN A 189 5.83 5.63 0.34
C ASN A 189 7.00 4.64 0.27
N VAL A 190 8.14 5.10 -0.25
CA VAL A 190 9.37 4.31 -0.38
C VAL A 190 9.74 3.57 0.90
N LYS A 191 9.77 4.26 2.05
CA LYS A 191 10.15 3.66 3.33
C LYS A 191 9.18 2.56 3.78
N ALA A 192 7.88 2.74 3.55
CA ALA A 192 6.85 1.76 3.89
C ALA A 192 7.00 0.49 3.04
N VAL A 193 7.15 0.66 1.72
CA VAL A 193 7.33 -0.44 0.77
C VAL A 193 8.62 -1.23 1.08
N VAL A 194 9.75 -0.54 1.25
CA VAL A 194 11.04 -1.17 1.52
C VAL A 194 10.99 -1.98 2.82
N ALA A 195 10.50 -1.38 3.91
CA ALA A 195 10.43 -2.08 5.19
C ALA A 195 9.48 -3.29 5.16
N MET A 196 8.35 -3.20 4.46
CA MET A 196 7.43 -4.32 4.27
C MET A 196 8.06 -5.46 3.47
N LEU A 197 8.63 -5.16 2.30
CA LEU A 197 9.25 -6.17 1.43
C LEU A 197 10.45 -6.87 2.08
N GLU A 198 11.32 -6.12 2.76
CA GLU A 198 12.39 -6.72 3.56
C GLU A 198 11.84 -7.62 4.68
N GLY A 199 10.75 -7.20 5.32
CA GLY A 199 10.09 -7.98 6.38
C GLY A 199 9.55 -9.31 5.85
N LEU A 200 8.97 -9.31 4.65
CA LEU A 200 8.48 -10.51 3.97
C LEU A 200 9.61 -11.39 3.40
N GLY A 201 10.85 -10.89 3.40
CA GLY A 201 12.03 -11.65 3.01
C GLY A 201 12.14 -11.88 1.50
N VAL A 202 11.80 -10.87 0.69
CA VAL A 202 12.15 -10.86 -0.74
C VAL A 202 13.67 -10.77 -0.92
N ASP A 203 14.18 -11.31 -2.01
CA ASP A 203 15.61 -11.43 -2.30
C ASP A 203 16.19 -10.19 -3.00
N ALA A 204 15.33 -9.42 -3.68
CA ALA A 204 15.62 -8.10 -4.23
C ALA A 204 14.33 -7.27 -4.33
N LEU A 205 14.45 -5.95 -4.23
CA LEU A 205 13.32 -5.05 -4.37
C LEU A 205 13.64 -3.87 -5.29
N GLY A 206 12.65 -3.15 -5.81
CA GLY A 206 12.94 -1.99 -6.62
C GLY A 206 11.74 -1.36 -7.29
N ILE A 207 12.03 -0.68 -8.40
CA ILE A 207 11.05 0.09 -9.16
C ILE A 207 11.17 -0.19 -10.64
N ASN A 208 10.02 -0.23 -11.30
CA ASN A 208 9.90 -0.39 -12.73
C ASN A 208 8.72 0.45 -13.26
N CYS A 209 8.71 0.67 -14.57
CA CYS A 209 7.61 1.33 -15.28
C CYS A 209 7.29 2.75 -14.75
N GLY A 210 6.19 3.35 -15.23
CA GLY A 210 5.65 4.66 -14.84
C GLY A 210 6.47 5.87 -15.29
N LEU A 211 7.78 5.85 -15.06
CA LEU A 211 8.68 6.99 -15.20
C LEU A 211 9.87 6.65 -16.11
N GLY A 212 10.40 7.68 -16.76
CA GLY A 212 11.69 7.60 -17.46
C GLY A 212 12.88 7.58 -16.50
N PRO A 213 14.11 7.30 -16.98
CA PRO A 213 15.27 7.13 -16.13
C PRO A 213 15.64 8.39 -15.34
N ILE A 214 15.36 9.59 -15.88
CA ILE A 214 15.65 10.87 -15.22
C ILE A 214 14.77 11.04 -13.98
N GLN A 215 13.45 10.92 -14.15
CA GLN A 215 12.49 11.06 -13.04
C GLN A 215 12.67 9.94 -12.01
N MET A 216 12.95 8.72 -12.47
CA MET A 216 13.11 7.54 -11.61
C MET A 216 14.37 7.59 -10.73
N LYS A 217 15.41 8.35 -11.14
CA LYS A 217 16.68 8.43 -10.44
C LYS A 217 16.54 8.87 -8.97
N ASP A 218 15.75 9.91 -8.70
CA ASP A 218 15.60 10.44 -7.34
C ASP A 218 14.94 9.42 -6.41
N ILE A 219 13.92 8.71 -6.91
CA ILE A 219 13.23 7.64 -6.18
C ILE A 219 14.19 6.45 -5.94
N ALA A 220 15.00 6.08 -6.94
CA ALA A 220 16.00 5.02 -6.80
C ALA A 220 17.03 5.34 -5.70
N LEU A 221 17.48 6.60 -5.60
CA LEU A 221 18.39 7.04 -4.54
C LEU A 221 17.73 6.99 -3.15
N GLU A 222 16.44 7.29 -3.04
CA GLU A 222 15.69 7.13 -1.80
C GLU A 222 15.60 5.66 -1.39
N ILE A 223 15.31 4.76 -2.34
CA ILE A 223 15.29 3.31 -2.09
C ILE A 223 16.66 2.82 -1.61
N LEU A 224 17.76 3.23 -2.26
CA LEU A 224 19.12 2.85 -1.85
C LEU A 224 19.49 3.31 -0.43
N LYS A 225 18.90 4.41 0.04
CA LYS A 225 19.08 4.92 1.41
C LYS A 225 18.36 4.04 2.45
N GLU A 226 17.21 3.49 2.08
CA GLU A 226 16.36 2.69 2.98
C GLU A 226 16.65 1.18 2.90
N ALA A 227 17.04 0.67 1.74
CA ALA A 227 17.19 -0.76 1.49
C ALA A 227 18.51 -1.35 2.02
N SER A 228 18.39 -2.54 2.58
CA SER A 228 19.45 -3.43 3.09
C SER A 228 19.59 -4.69 2.22
N ILE A 229 18.89 -4.75 1.09
CA ILE A 229 18.92 -5.83 0.10
C ILE A 229 19.11 -5.26 -1.32
N PRO A 230 19.44 -6.10 -2.33
CA PRO A 230 19.68 -5.63 -3.70
C PRO A 230 18.53 -4.81 -4.27
N VAL A 231 18.90 -3.71 -4.97
CA VAL A 231 17.94 -2.79 -5.58
C VAL A 231 17.88 -2.98 -7.09
N ILE A 232 16.66 -3.10 -7.62
CA ILE A 232 16.28 -3.21 -9.04
C ILE A 232 15.80 -1.86 -9.56
N VAL A 233 16.23 -1.45 -10.76
CA VAL A 233 15.74 -0.24 -11.42
C VAL A 233 15.52 -0.48 -12.92
N ASN A 234 14.26 -0.48 -13.36
CA ASN A 234 13.85 -0.76 -14.75
C ASN A 234 12.91 0.35 -15.28
N PRO A 235 13.42 1.53 -15.68
CA PRO A 235 12.59 2.63 -16.15
C PRO A 235 12.05 2.40 -17.57
N ASN A 236 11.03 3.19 -17.95
CA ASN A 236 10.59 3.30 -19.33
C ASN A 236 11.62 4.08 -20.17
N ALA A 237 11.56 3.93 -21.50
CA ALA A 237 12.33 4.77 -22.44
C ALA A 237 11.74 6.19 -22.58
N GLY A 238 11.21 6.75 -21.50
CA GLY A 238 10.44 8.00 -21.48
C GLY A 238 8.94 7.78 -21.44
N LEU A 239 8.18 8.86 -21.57
CA LEU A 239 6.73 8.81 -21.64
C LEU A 239 6.30 8.41 -23.06
N PRO A 240 5.23 7.61 -23.20
CA PRO A 240 4.74 7.18 -24.51
C PRO A 240 4.14 8.37 -25.28
N ARG A 241 4.42 8.43 -26.58
CA ARG A 241 3.78 9.30 -27.58
C ARG A 241 3.22 8.43 -28.70
N ASN A 242 2.26 8.92 -29.48
CA ASN A 242 1.76 8.20 -30.66
C ASN A 242 2.04 9.00 -31.93
N GLU A 243 2.83 8.42 -32.81
CA GLU A 243 3.12 9.00 -34.12
C GLU A 243 2.55 8.09 -35.18
N ASN A 244 1.54 8.56 -35.91
CA ASN A 244 0.88 7.83 -37.01
C ASN A 244 0.27 6.48 -36.61
N GLY A 245 -0.34 6.38 -35.42
CA GLY A 245 -0.98 5.16 -34.91
C GLY A 245 0.01 4.18 -34.26
N LYS A 246 1.26 4.59 -34.01
CA LYS A 246 2.30 3.77 -33.36
C LYS A 246 2.80 4.45 -32.09
N THR A 247 2.93 3.69 -31.01
CA THR A 247 3.52 4.19 -29.77
C THR A 247 5.04 4.33 -29.90
N VAL A 248 5.56 5.54 -29.72
CA VAL A 248 6.98 5.93 -29.78
C VAL A 248 7.42 6.47 -28.42
N TYR A 249 8.70 6.33 -28.10
CA TYR A 249 9.30 6.76 -26.83
C TYR A 249 10.49 7.69 -27.10
N ASP A 250 10.64 8.73 -26.28
CA ASP A 250 11.52 9.86 -26.57
C ASP A 250 12.97 9.69 -26.09
N VAL A 251 13.27 8.69 -25.26
CA VAL A 251 14.62 8.51 -24.69
C VAL A 251 15.41 7.54 -25.56
N THR A 252 16.49 8.01 -26.16
CA THR A 252 17.40 7.17 -26.95
C THR A 252 18.21 6.21 -26.08
N PRO A 253 18.76 5.12 -26.66
CA PRO A 253 19.68 4.22 -25.96
C PRO A 253 20.83 4.93 -25.24
N GLU A 254 21.43 5.96 -25.85
CA GLU A 254 22.55 6.70 -25.28
C GLU A 254 22.14 7.42 -24.00
N LYS A 255 21.05 8.19 -24.08
CA LYS A 255 20.53 8.98 -22.96
C LYS A 255 20.03 8.07 -21.85
N PHE A 256 19.37 6.96 -22.20
CA PHE A 256 18.92 5.95 -21.24
C PHE A 256 20.11 5.37 -20.46
N SER A 257 21.11 4.87 -21.18
CA SER A 257 22.28 4.21 -20.60
C SER A 257 23.19 5.15 -19.81
N ASP A 258 23.26 6.44 -20.16
CA ASP A 258 24.01 7.44 -19.37
C ASP A 258 23.40 7.63 -17.98
N VAL A 259 22.08 7.80 -17.88
CA VAL A 259 21.41 7.98 -16.58
C VAL A 259 21.43 6.69 -15.77
N MET A 260 21.22 5.54 -16.41
CA MET A 260 21.27 4.24 -15.72
C MET A 260 22.66 3.91 -15.19
N LYS A 261 23.73 4.38 -15.85
CA LYS A 261 25.09 4.27 -15.32
C LYS A 261 25.23 4.99 -13.99
N GLU A 262 24.70 6.20 -13.87
CA GLU A 262 24.74 6.94 -12.60
C GLU A 262 23.97 6.21 -11.49
N ILE A 263 22.84 5.56 -11.81
CA ILE A 263 22.05 4.77 -10.86
C ILE A 263 22.81 3.49 -10.42
N ALA A 264 23.47 2.80 -11.35
CA ALA A 264 24.32 1.66 -11.05
C ALA A 264 25.51 2.05 -10.16
N GLU A 265 26.20 3.14 -10.50
CA GLU A 265 27.29 3.70 -9.70
C GLU A 265 26.80 4.18 -8.33
N ALA A 266 25.54 4.63 -8.21
CA ALA A 266 24.94 5.00 -6.93
C ALA A 266 24.73 3.79 -6.01
N GLY A 267 24.40 2.62 -6.58
CA GLY A 267 24.36 1.36 -5.84
C GLY A 267 23.31 0.35 -6.29
N ALA A 268 22.58 0.58 -7.40
CA ALA A 268 21.68 -0.44 -7.94
C ALA A 268 22.48 -1.67 -8.41
N TRP A 269 22.00 -2.87 -8.08
CA TRP A 269 22.70 -4.13 -8.42
C TRP A 269 22.13 -4.77 -9.67
N ILE A 270 20.85 -4.50 -9.95
CA ILE A 270 20.10 -5.10 -11.05
C ILE A 270 19.46 -3.96 -11.84
N ILE A 271 19.74 -3.88 -13.14
CA ILE A 271 19.26 -2.80 -14.00
C ILE A 271 18.79 -3.35 -15.34
N GLY A 272 17.77 -2.75 -15.92
CA GLY A 272 17.21 -3.13 -17.22
C GLY A 272 16.32 -2.03 -17.75
N GLY A 273 15.25 -2.40 -18.43
CA GLY A 273 14.25 -1.45 -18.91
C GLY A 273 12.84 -2.01 -18.92
N CYS A 274 11.85 -1.12 -19.04
CA CYS A 274 10.44 -1.48 -19.14
C CYS A 274 9.85 -0.98 -20.48
N CYS A 275 8.74 -0.26 -20.48
CA CYS A 275 8.05 0.14 -21.71
C CYS A 275 8.94 1.02 -22.60
N GLY A 276 9.02 0.67 -23.90
CA GLY A 276 9.79 1.40 -24.91
C GLY A 276 11.28 1.08 -24.99
N THR A 277 11.84 0.32 -24.06
CA THR A 277 13.24 -0.13 -24.17
C THR A 277 13.35 -1.32 -25.12
N THR A 278 14.45 -1.36 -25.87
CA THR A 278 14.69 -2.35 -26.94
C THR A 278 16.02 -3.08 -26.71
N PRO A 279 16.34 -4.15 -27.47
CA PRO A 279 17.65 -4.79 -27.40
C PRO A 279 18.83 -3.82 -27.57
N GLU A 280 18.67 -2.74 -28.34
CA GLU A 280 19.69 -1.70 -28.49
C GLU A 280 19.95 -0.94 -27.18
N HIS A 281 18.89 -0.63 -26.42
CA HIS A 281 19.00 -0.02 -25.10
C HIS A 281 19.77 -0.92 -24.13
N ILE A 282 19.42 -2.22 -24.09
CA ILE A 282 20.05 -3.20 -23.21
C ILE A 282 21.51 -3.44 -23.59
N SER A 283 21.83 -3.48 -24.89
CA SER A 283 23.20 -3.64 -25.36
C SER A 283 24.09 -2.48 -24.96
N LEU A 284 23.62 -1.24 -25.13
CA LEU A 284 24.39 -0.07 -24.73
C LEU A 284 24.48 0.06 -23.19
N LEU A 285 23.42 -0.31 -22.47
CA LEU A 285 23.42 -0.38 -21.02
C LEU A 285 24.48 -1.36 -20.49
N ASN A 286 24.48 -2.59 -21.00
CA ASN A 286 25.48 -3.61 -20.65
C ASN A 286 26.91 -3.13 -20.98
N LYS A 287 27.10 -2.51 -22.15
CA LYS A 287 28.41 -1.94 -22.53
C LYS A 287 28.89 -0.85 -21.58
N LYS A 288 28.02 0.02 -21.08
CA LYS A 288 28.40 1.13 -20.18
C LYS A 288 28.54 0.72 -18.73
N CYS A 289 27.79 -0.30 -18.30
CA CYS A 289 27.68 -0.67 -16.88
C CYS A 289 28.32 -2.02 -16.53
N GLY A 290 28.69 -2.85 -17.50
CA GLY A 290 29.17 -4.22 -17.27
C GLY A 290 30.47 -4.30 -16.46
N ASP A 291 31.31 -3.26 -16.54
CA ASP A 291 32.56 -3.16 -15.78
C ASP A 291 32.39 -2.51 -14.39
N ILE A 292 31.18 -2.07 -14.03
CA ILE A 292 30.90 -1.49 -12.72
C ILE A 292 30.94 -2.60 -11.67
N THR A 293 31.74 -2.41 -10.64
CA THR A 293 31.69 -3.26 -9.45
C THR A 293 30.54 -2.79 -8.56
N PRO A 294 29.55 -3.64 -8.24
CA PRO A 294 28.44 -3.27 -7.37
C PRO A 294 28.93 -2.76 -6.02
N LYS A 295 28.36 -1.66 -5.54
CA LYS A 295 28.63 -1.18 -4.18
C LYS A 295 28.11 -2.19 -3.16
N LYS A 296 28.93 -2.51 -2.16
CA LYS A 296 28.51 -3.41 -1.07
C LYS A 296 27.27 -2.84 -0.37
N ILE A 297 26.25 -3.66 -0.19
CA ILE A 297 25.05 -3.30 0.59
C ILE A 297 25.41 -3.30 2.08
N GLU A 298 25.03 -2.22 2.75
CA GLU A 298 25.19 -2.08 4.20
C GLU A 298 23.83 -2.26 4.88
N PRO A 299 23.73 -3.16 5.89
CA PRO A 299 22.52 -3.29 6.69
C PRO A 299 22.17 -1.96 7.36
N LYS A 300 20.97 -1.43 7.08
CA LYS A 300 20.56 -0.13 7.65
C LYS A 300 20.21 -0.20 9.14
N ASN A 301 19.90 -1.39 9.65
CA ASN A 301 19.59 -1.67 11.07
C ASN A 301 18.52 -0.75 11.69
N LYS A 302 17.55 -0.29 10.89
CA LYS A 302 16.43 0.53 11.35
C LYS A 302 15.29 -0.36 11.84
N THR A 303 14.76 -0.07 13.04
CA THR A 303 13.52 -0.68 13.54
C THR A 303 12.33 0.09 12.98
N VAL A 304 11.59 -0.52 12.06
CA VAL A 304 10.51 0.16 11.33
C VAL A 304 9.24 -0.70 11.35
N VAL A 305 8.13 -0.07 11.69
CA VAL A 305 6.76 -0.59 11.63
C VAL A 305 6.01 0.22 10.57
N THR A 306 5.17 -0.42 9.75
CA THR A 306 4.50 0.27 8.64
C THR A 306 3.03 -0.10 8.54
N SER A 307 2.22 0.88 8.14
CA SER A 307 0.91 0.67 7.52
C SER A 307 1.07 0.65 6.00
N TYR A 308 -0.05 0.68 5.27
CA TYR A 308 -0.08 0.84 3.82
C TYR A 308 0.57 2.15 3.34
N ALA A 309 0.47 3.25 4.11
CA ALA A 309 0.91 4.58 3.70
C ALA A 309 2.06 5.18 4.52
N ARG A 310 2.23 4.74 5.78
CA ARG A 310 3.14 5.37 6.74
C ARG A 310 4.17 4.38 7.27
N ALA A 311 5.39 4.86 7.44
CA ALA A 311 6.47 4.13 8.11
C ALA A 311 6.86 4.87 9.39
N VAL A 312 6.81 4.18 10.51
CA VAL A 312 7.24 4.67 11.82
C VAL A 312 8.54 3.97 12.19
N GLU A 313 9.61 4.75 12.27
CA GLU A 313 10.91 4.26 12.73
C GLU A 313 11.03 4.49 14.24
N ILE A 314 11.28 3.42 14.98
CA ILE A 314 11.59 3.46 16.41
C ILE A 314 13.08 3.75 16.53
N ASN A 315 13.40 5.04 16.66
CA ASN A 315 14.77 5.54 16.82
C ASN A 315 14.95 6.16 18.22
N ASP A 316 15.73 7.23 18.33
CA ASP A 316 15.95 7.88 19.62
C ASP A 316 14.84 8.86 19.98
N ILE A 317 14.02 9.30 19.03
CA ILE A 317 12.79 10.06 19.32
C ILE A 317 11.72 9.05 19.76
N PRO A 318 11.17 9.17 20.99
CA PRO A 318 10.25 8.15 21.47
C PRO A 318 8.96 8.08 20.66
N VAL A 319 8.50 6.86 20.43
CA VAL A 319 7.26 6.54 19.71
C VAL A 319 6.11 6.38 20.71
N ILE A 320 4.93 6.84 20.31
CA ILE A 320 3.70 6.78 21.13
C ILE A 320 2.81 5.71 20.52
N ILE A 321 2.46 4.71 21.31
CA ILE A 321 1.56 3.63 20.94
C ILE A 321 0.26 3.82 21.71
N GLY A 322 -0.85 4.01 20.99
CA GLY A 322 -2.14 4.29 21.60
C GLY A 322 -2.82 3.06 22.19
N GLU A 323 -3.10 3.05 23.50
CA GLU A 323 -3.64 1.91 24.26
C GLU A 323 -5.19 1.77 24.28
N ARG A 324 -5.92 2.64 23.56
CA ARG A 324 -7.39 2.74 23.75
C ARG A 324 -8.19 1.63 23.09
N ILE A 325 -7.70 1.00 22.02
CA ILE A 325 -8.35 -0.14 21.35
C ILE A 325 -8.02 -1.41 22.15
N ASN A 326 -8.64 -1.52 23.32
CA ASN A 326 -8.41 -2.62 24.26
C ASN A 326 -9.61 -2.73 25.21
N PRO A 327 -10.29 -3.90 25.30
CA PRO A 327 -11.49 -4.10 26.13
C PRO A 327 -11.23 -4.10 27.64
N THR A 328 -9.98 -4.25 28.07
CA THR A 328 -9.62 -4.42 29.48
C THR A 328 -10.07 -3.22 30.32
N GLY A 329 -10.96 -3.47 31.29
CA GLY A 329 -11.51 -2.43 32.17
C GLY A 329 -12.49 -1.44 31.51
N LYS A 330 -12.86 -1.60 30.23
CA LYS A 330 -13.70 -0.65 29.48
C LYS A 330 -15.05 -1.27 29.11
N SER A 331 -16.09 -1.02 29.90
CA SER A 331 -17.44 -1.60 29.70
C SER A 331 -18.04 -1.30 28.32
N ARG A 332 -17.96 -0.04 27.86
CA ARG A 332 -18.47 0.36 26.54
C ARG A 332 -17.73 -0.34 25.39
N PHE A 333 -16.40 -0.47 25.47
CA PHE A 333 -15.61 -1.16 24.45
C PHE A 333 -15.94 -2.66 24.41
N LYS A 334 -16.08 -3.30 25.57
CA LYS A 334 -16.55 -4.70 25.64
C LYS A 334 -17.93 -4.89 25.02
N GLN A 335 -18.84 -3.93 25.21
CA GLN A 335 -20.16 -3.96 24.60
C GLN A 335 -20.06 -3.80 23.07
N ALA A 336 -19.25 -2.86 22.58
CA ALA A 336 -19.04 -2.65 21.16
C ALA A 336 -18.52 -3.91 20.45
N LEU A 337 -17.56 -4.63 21.05
CA LEU A 337 -17.09 -5.92 20.51
C LEU A 337 -18.20 -6.97 20.42
N ARG A 338 -19.07 -7.08 21.42
CA ARG A 338 -20.20 -8.04 21.41
C ARG A 338 -21.26 -7.71 20.37
N GLU A 339 -21.49 -6.42 20.16
CA GLU A 339 -22.50 -5.90 19.22
C GLU A 339 -21.94 -5.74 17.80
N ASN A 340 -20.66 -6.06 17.59
CA ASN A 340 -19.92 -5.83 16.35
C ASN A 340 -19.99 -4.36 15.89
N ASP A 341 -19.97 -3.42 16.84
CA ASP A 341 -19.95 -1.97 16.61
C ASP A 341 -18.53 -1.52 16.24
N ILE A 342 -18.14 -1.82 14.99
CA ILE A 342 -16.84 -1.47 14.41
C ILE A 342 -16.65 0.05 14.37
N ASP A 343 -17.70 0.83 14.10
CA ASP A 343 -17.69 2.30 14.11
C ASP A 343 -17.13 2.87 15.43
N TYR A 344 -17.51 2.30 16.58
CA TYR A 344 -16.95 2.70 17.86
C TYR A 344 -15.44 2.44 17.97
N ILE A 345 -14.95 1.33 17.42
CA ILE A 345 -13.53 0.99 17.40
C ILE A 345 -12.74 1.95 16.50
N LEU A 346 -13.26 2.22 15.29
CA LEU A 346 -12.64 3.19 14.37
C LEU A 346 -12.57 4.59 15.00
N LYS A 347 -13.62 5.02 15.71
CA LYS A 347 -13.61 6.31 16.45
C LYS A 347 -12.51 6.38 17.50
N GLU A 348 -12.28 5.32 18.26
CA GLU A 348 -11.16 5.28 19.21
C GLU A 348 -9.81 5.36 18.46
N GLY A 349 -9.66 4.68 17.31
CA GLY A 349 -8.48 4.79 16.45
C GLY A 349 -8.22 6.23 15.99
N PHE A 350 -9.21 6.88 15.39
CA PHE A 350 -9.12 8.28 14.94
C PHE A 350 -8.85 9.26 16.08
N ALA A 351 -9.49 9.06 17.24
CA ALA A 351 -9.26 9.91 18.40
C ALA A 351 -7.80 9.82 18.87
N GLN A 352 -7.22 8.62 18.86
CA GLN A 352 -5.81 8.43 19.22
C GLN A 352 -4.86 9.04 18.21
N GLN A 353 -5.12 8.88 16.90
CA GLN A 353 -4.35 9.52 15.85
C GLN A 353 -4.35 11.04 15.99
N LYS A 354 -5.53 11.65 16.18
CA LYS A 354 -5.67 13.10 16.42
C LYS A 354 -4.90 13.57 17.66
N ASN A 355 -4.83 12.73 18.68
CA ASN A 355 -4.14 13.03 19.93
C ASN A 355 -2.62 12.74 19.88
N GLY A 356 -2.08 12.35 18.72
CA GLY A 356 -0.64 12.19 18.52
C GLY A 356 -0.10 10.77 18.72
N ALA A 357 -0.95 9.75 18.62
CA ALA A 357 -0.46 8.38 18.48
C ALA A 357 0.36 8.23 17.19
N HIS A 358 1.43 7.45 17.27
CA HIS A 358 2.26 7.08 16.12
C HIS A 358 1.94 5.66 15.63
N ILE A 359 1.59 4.76 16.55
CA ILE A 359 1.14 3.38 16.31
C ILE A 359 -0.14 3.17 17.14
N LEU A 360 -1.05 2.30 16.71
CA LEU A 360 -2.22 1.90 17.49
C LEU A 360 -2.04 0.47 18.01
N ASP A 361 -2.14 0.29 19.32
CA ASP A 361 -2.27 -1.04 19.93
C ASP A 361 -3.69 -1.55 19.73
N VAL A 362 -3.84 -2.76 19.20
CA VAL A 362 -5.12 -3.38 18.84
C VAL A 362 -5.27 -4.70 19.56
N ASN A 363 -6.01 -4.68 20.68
CA ASN A 363 -6.42 -5.84 21.43
C ASN A 363 -7.95 -5.97 21.37
N VAL A 364 -8.45 -7.11 20.92
CA VAL A 364 -9.89 -7.44 20.88
C VAL A 364 -10.23 -8.63 21.76
N GLY A 365 -9.30 -9.06 22.62
CA GLY A 365 -9.43 -10.26 23.44
C GLY A 365 -10.59 -10.16 24.43
N LEU A 366 -11.62 -10.98 24.23
CA LEU A 366 -12.76 -11.07 25.13
C LEU A 366 -13.24 -12.53 25.19
N PRO A 367 -13.45 -13.13 26.40
CA PRO A 367 -13.73 -14.56 26.52
C PRO A 367 -15.00 -15.08 25.83
N ASP A 368 -15.97 -14.20 25.57
CA ASP A 368 -17.30 -14.54 25.06
C ASP A 368 -17.50 -14.18 23.57
N ILE A 369 -16.43 -13.90 22.83
CA ILE A 369 -16.47 -13.68 21.38
C ILE A 369 -15.44 -14.56 20.66
N ASP A 370 -15.62 -14.71 19.35
CA ASP A 370 -14.59 -15.29 18.50
C ASP A 370 -13.50 -14.26 18.21
N GLU A 371 -12.39 -14.36 18.96
CA GLU A 371 -11.24 -13.47 18.83
C GLU A 371 -10.59 -13.53 17.44
N VAL A 372 -10.58 -14.71 16.79
CA VAL A 372 -9.92 -14.91 15.49
C VAL A 372 -10.63 -14.11 14.41
N SER A 373 -11.95 -14.27 14.31
CA SER A 373 -12.77 -13.52 13.35
C SER A 373 -12.82 -12.02 13.67
N MET A 374 -12.90 -11.66 14.96
CA MET A 374 -12.99 -10.26 15.39
C MET A 374 -11.70 -9.48 15.12
N ILE A 375 -10.51 -10.06 15.39
CA ILE A 375 -9.25 -9.36 15.16
C ILE A 375 -9.00 -9.16 13.67
N GLU A 376 -9.39 -10.12 12.83
CA GLU A 376 -9.32 -10.00 11.38
C GLU A 376 -10.19 -8.86 10.89
N ALA A 377 -11.47 -8.84 11.28
CA ALA A 377 -12.41 -7.79 10.91
C ALA A 377 -11.91 -6.41 11.35
N VAL A 378 -11.53 -6.26 12.62
CA VAL A 378 -11.02 -4.99 13.16
C VAL A 378 -9.73 -4.55 12.47
N THR A 379 -8.84 -5.49 12.11
CA THR A 379 -7.59 -5.16 11.39
C THR A 379 -7.89 -4.65 9.98
N LYS A 380 -8.75 -5.35 9.22
CA LYS A 380 -9.19 -4.96 7.86
C LYS A 380 -9.86 -3.59 7.87
N GLU A 381 -10.72 -3.34 8.85
CA GLU A 381 -11.46 -2.08 8.98
C GLU A 381 -10.54 -0.93 9.42
N LEU A 382 -9.69 -1.11 10.44
CA LEU A 382 -8.77 -0.07 10.88
C LEU A 382 -7.80 0.36 9.76
N GLN A 383 -7.18 -0.59 9.06
CA GLN A 383 -6.20 -0.27 8.02
C GLN A 383 -6.82 0.41 6.79
N SER A 384 -8.14 0.36 6.63
CA SER A 384 -8.85 1.00 5.52
C SER A 384 -8.95 2.52 5.70
N VAL A 385 -9.18 2.97 6.94
CA VAL A 385 -9.38 4.39 7.29
C VAL A 385 -8.19 5.06 7.98
N ILE A 386 -7.34 4.28 8.65
CA ILE A 386 -6.26 4.80 9.49
C ILE A 386 -4.92 4.50 8.85
N ASP A 387 -4.14 5.55 8.63
CA ASP A 387 -2.81 5.48 8.04
C ASP A 387 -1.71 5.20 9.08
N LEU A 388 -2.04 5.07 10.38
CA LEU A 388 -1.09 4.66 11.41
C LEU A 388 -0.80 3.16 11.36
N PRO A 389 0.46 2.74 11.60
CA PRO A 389 0.77 1.33 11.79
C PRO A 389 0.04 0.72 13.00
N LEU A 390 -0.20 -0.59 12.94
CA LEU A 390 -0.87 -1.33 14.01
C LEU A 390 0.12 -2.21 14.77
N GLN A 391 -0.05 -2.25 16.09
CA GLN A 391 0.48 -3.27 16.97
C GLN A 391 -0.63 -4.29 17.24
N ILE A 392 -0.48 -5.49 16.71
CA ILE A 392 -1.42 -6.59 16.87
C ILE A 392 -1.17 -7.21 18.25
N ASP A 393 -2.09 -6.99 19.19
CA ASP A 393 -2.01 -7.44 20.58
C ASP A 393 -2.96 -8.62 20.82
N THR A 394 -2.39 -9.82 20.85
CA THR A 394 -3.11 -11.05 21.18
C THR A 394 -2.16 -12.13 21.70
N SER A 395 -2.65 -12.96 22.64
CA SER A 395 -1.98 -14.19 23.06
C SER A 395 -2.42 -15.44 22.27
N ASN A 396 -3.44 -15.31 21.41
CA ASN A 396 -3.92 -16.39 20.58
C ASN A 396 -3.13 -16.41 19.26
N THR A 397 -2.38 -17.49 19.04
CA THR A 397 -1.49 -17.64 17.88
C THR A 397 -2.25 -17.74 16.56
N GLU A 398 -3.47 -18.30 16.56
CA GLU A 398 -4.32 -18.39 15.38
C GLU A 398 -4.87 -17.01 15.01
N ALA A 399 -5.33 -16.24 16.00
CA ALA A 399 -5.77 -14.86 15.82
C ALA A 399 -4.61 -13.98 15.32
N MET A 400 -3.42 -14.16 15.88
CA MET A 400 -2.19 -13.48 15.45
C MET A 400 -1.87 -13.79 13.99
N GLU A 401 -1.86 -15.07 13.60
CA GLU A 401 -1.59 -15.46 12.22
C GLU A 401 -2.62 -14.88 11.23
N LYS A 402 -3.92 -14.97 11.55
CA LYS A 402 -4.98 -14.46 10.68
C LYS A 402 -4.88 -12.93 10.52
N ALA A 403 -4.61 -12.18 11.59
CA ALA A 403 -4.37 -10.75 11.51
C ALA A 403 -3.11 -10.40 10.70
N LEU A 404 -1.99 -11.09 10.93
CA LEU A 404 -0.73 -10.82 10.24
C LEU A 404 -0.79 -11.12 8.75
N ARG A 405 -1.54 -12.15 8.33
CA ARG A 405 -1.79 -12.44 6.92
C ARG A 405 -2.51 -11.27 6.23
N HIS A 406 -3.57 -10.76 6.85
CA HIS A 406 -4.43 -9.72 6.28
C HIS A 406 -3.99 -8.28 6.58
N TYR A 407 -2.94 -8.07 7.36
CA TYR A 407 -2.47 -6.72 7.65
C TYR A 407 -1.70 -6.11 6.46
N ASN A 408 -2.10 -4.94 5.99
CA ASN A 408 -1.40 -4.20 4.93
C ASN A 408 -0.25 -3.37 5.50
N GLY A 409 0.94 -3.97 5.55
CA GLY A 409 2.17 -3.36 6.06
C GLY A 409 3.01 -4.33 6.89
N LYS A 410 4.01 -3.79 7.59
CA LYS A 410 4.86 -4.49 8.54
C LYS A 410 4.38 -4.21 9.96
N ALA A 411 3.64 -5.16 10.53
CA ALA A 411 3.03 -5.02 11.85
C ALA A 411 4.06 -4.96 12.99
N MET A 412 3.63 -4.40 14.11
CA MET A 412 4.24 -4.68 15.40
C MET A 412 3.48 -5.83 16.07
N ILE A 413 4.19 -6.80 16.64
CA ILE A 413 3.61 -8.06 17.10
C ILE A 413 3.72 -8.12 18.62
N ASN A 414 2.60 -7.98 19.32
CA ASN A 414 2.51 -8.03 20.78
C ASN A 414 1.77 -9.31 21.21
N SER A 415 2.43 -10.35 21.70
CA SER A 415 3.87 -10.44 21.98
C SER A 415 4.39 -11.87 21.98
N VAL A 416 5.71 -12.00 22.10
CA VAL A 416 6.41 -13.23 22.49
C VAL A 416 6.93 -13.05 23.92
N ASN A 417 7.05 -14.14 24.69
CA ASN A 417 7.73 -14.13 25.98
C ASN A 417 8.85 -15.18 26.02
N GLY A 418 9.65 -15.17 27.07
CA GLY A 418 10.82 -16.03 27.26
C GLY A 418 10.48 -17.51 27.50
N LYS A 419 9.21 -17.91 27.57
CA LYS A 419 8.84 -19.34 27.62
C LYS A 419 9.13 -19.99 26.28
N LYS A 420 9.69 -21.21 26.31
CA LYS A 420 10.01 -21.98 25.10
C LYS A 420 8.80 -22.12 24.16
N GLU A 421 7.64 -22.52 24.67
CA GLU A 421 6.41 -22.72 23.88
C GLU A 421 5.95 -21.44 23.18
N SER A 422 6.09 -20.28 23.82
CA SER A 422 5.72 -18.98 23.23
C SER A 422 6.65 -18.63 22.06
N MET A 423 7.96 -18.78 22.24
CA MET A 423 8.95 -18.52 21.19
C MET A 423 8.79 -19.47 19.99
N GLU A 424 8.56 -20.76 20.25
CA GLU A 424 8.35 -21.77 19.20
C GLU A 424 7.07 -21.53 18.39
N ALA A 425 6.04 -20.93 18.99
CA ALA A 425 4.80 -20.60 18.29
C ALA A 425 4.87 -19.26 17.54
N VAL A 426 5.48 -18.21 18.13
CA VAL A 426 5.42 -16.84 17.59
C VAL A 426 6.53 -16.55 16.58
N PHE A 427 7.78 -17.00 16.80
CA PHE A 427 8.87 -16.67 15.88
C PHE A 427 8.70 -17.18 14.45
N PRO A 428 8.11 -18.35 14.18
CA PRO A 428 7.75 -18.74 12.82
C PRO A 428 6.82 -17.75 12.12
N LEU A 429 5.85 -17.18 12.85
CA LEU A 429 4.92 -16.19 12.32
C LEU A 429 5.63 -14.87 12.00
N VAL A 430 6.49 -14.40 12.92
CA VAL A 430 7.34 -13.21 12.71
C VAL A 430 8.24 -13.38 11.49
N LYS A 431 8.81 -14.57 11.30
CA LYS A 431 9.67 -14.85 10.15
C LYS A 431 8.89 -14.93 8.83
N ARG A 432 7.66 -15.44 8.86
CA ARG A 432 6.80 -15.64 7.69
C ARG A 432 6.19 -14.32 7.19
N TYR A 433 5.57 -13.57 8.09
CA TYR A 433 4.83 -12.34 7.72
C TYR A 433 5.67 -11.06 7.88
N GLY A 434 6.90 -11.20 8.39
CA GLY A 434 7.68 -10.08 8.89
C GLY A 434 7.08 -9.49 10.17
N GLY A 435 7.66 -8.38 10.62
CA GLY A 435 7.14 -7.60 11.75
C GLY A 435 8.23 -7.23 12.74
N VAL A 436 7.87 -6.34 13.67
CA VAL A 436 8.70 -6.01 14.84
C VAL A 436 8.07 -6.67 16.05
N VAL A 437 8.73 -7.68 16.63
CA VAL A 437 8.17 -8.46 17.73
C VAL A 437 8.49 -7.84 19.09
N VAL A 438 7.48 -7.76 19.95
CA VAL A 438 7.61 -7.36 21.35
C VAL A 438 7.96 -8.57 22.20
N GLY A 439 9.15 -8.58 22.78
CA GLY A 439 9.63 -9.60 23.72
C GLY A 439 9.38 -9.20 25.17
N LEU A 440 8.46 -9.88 25.85
CA LEU A 440 8.18 -9.68 27.27
C LEU A 440 9.19 -10.43 28.13
N THR A 441 9.81 -9.77 29.11
CA THR A 441 10.77 -10.39 30.04
C THR A 441 10.10 -11.24 31.13
N LEU A 442 9.37 -12.26 30.70
CA LEU A 442 8.74 -13.30 31.52
C LEU A 442 9.13 -14.66 30.94
N ASP A 443 9.49 -15.62 31.77
CA ASP A 443 9.81 -16.99 31.34
C ASP A 443 8.98 -18.04 32.11
N GLU A 444 9.47 -19.29 32.13
CA GLU A 444 8.82 -20.40 32.84
C GLU A 444 8.69 -20.15 34.35
N SER A 445 9.57 -19.33 34.93
CA SER A 445 9.58 -18.97 36.36
C SER A 445 8.75 -17.70 36.66
N GLY A 446 8.13 -17.10 35.65
CA GLY A 446 7.36 -15.86 35.78
C GLY A 446 8.19 -14.61 35.47
N ILE A 447 7.86 -13.48 36.11
CA ILE A 447 8.54 -12.20 35.91
C ILE A 447 9.71 -12.12 36.90
N PRO A 448 10.96 -11.95 36.45
CA PRO A 448 12.07 -11.77 37.38
C PRO A 448 11.94 -10.49 38.21
N GLU A 449 12.26 -10.60 39.50
CA GLU A 449 12.19 -9.50 40.48
C GLU A 449 13.35 -8.49 40.33
N THR A 450 14.43 -8.86 39.63
CA THR A 450 15.63 -8.03 39.47
C THR A 450 15.81 -7.57 38.02
N ALA A 451 16.52 -6.45 37.84
CA ALA A 451 16.85 -5.91 36.52
C ALA A 451 17.74 -6.89 35.73
N GLU A 452 18.70 -7.53 36.40
CA GLU A 452 19.56 -8.56 35.81
C GLU A 452 18.78 -9.78 35.34
N GLY A 453 17.77 -10.21 36.10
CA GLY A 453 16.91 -11.33 35.71
C GLY A 453 16.10 -10.99 34.46
N ARG A 454 15.49 -9.80 34.41
CA ARG A 454 14.75 -9.32 33.22
C ARG A 454 15.66 -9.21 32.00
N TYR A 455 16.88 -8.68 32.18
CA TYR A 455 17.89 -8.64 31.13
C TYR A 455 18.27 -10.04 30.62
N ALA A 456 18.44 -11.03 31.50
CA ALA A 456 18.76 -12.40 31.11
C ALA A 456 17.65 -13.03 30.24
N VAL A 457 16.38 -12.78 30.58
CA VAL A 457 15.25 -13.22 29.75
C VAL A 457 15.24 -12.49 28.40
N ALA A 458 15.48 -11.18 28.38
CA ALA A 458 15.58 -10.42 27.13
C ALA A 458 16.70 -10.98 26.22
N GLU A 459 17.86 -11.30 26.80
CA GLU A 459 18.98 -11.90 26.07
C GLU A 459 18.61 -13.28 25.51
N LYS A 460 17.90 -14.12 26.28
CA LYS A 460 17.37 -15.42 25.82
C LYS A 460 16.45 -15.24 24.61
N ILE A 461 15.51 -14.30 24.67
CA ILE A 461 14.57 -14.00 23.57
C ILE A 461 15.33 -13.59 22.31
N VAL A 462 16.25 -12.63 22.41
CA VAL A 462 17.02 -12.12 21.25
C VAL A 462 17.88 -13.22 20.62
N LYS A 463 18.61 -14.00 21.42
CA LYS A 463 19.42 -15.13 20.91
C LYS A 463 18.56 -16.19 20.24
N THR A 464 17.38 -16.47 20.79
CA THR A 464 16.47 -17.45 20.20
C THR A 464 15.90 -16.92 18.88
N ALA A 465 15.45 -15.67 18.82
CA ALA A 465 14.97 -15.02 17.59
C ALA A 465 16.01 -15.05 16.46
N GLU A 466 17.29 -14.81 16.78
CA GLU A 466 18.40 -14.90 15.82
C GLU A 466 18.49 -16.29 15.17
N SER A 467 18.23 -17.37 15.91
CA SER A 467 18.21 -18.74 15.37
C SER A 467 17.07 -18.99 14.36
N TYR A 468 16.01 -18.19 14.40
CA TYR A 468 14.93 -18.18 13.39
C TYR A 468 15.20 -17.20 12.24
N GLY A 469 16.36 -16.52 12.23
CA GLY A 469 16.71 -15.51 11.24
C GLY A 469 15.95 -14.20 11.40
N ILE A 470 15.56 -13.86 12.64
CA ILE A 470 14.97 -12.57 13.02
C ILE A 470 16.09 -11.69 13.57
N ASN A 471 16.29 -10.52 12.95
CA ASN A 471 17.37 -9.60 13.30
C ASN A 471 17.02 -8.77 14.54
N LYS A 472 18.03 -8.29 15.27
CA LYS A 472 17.84 -7.35 16.40
C LYS A 472 17.01 -6.11 16.06
N LYS A 473 17.08 -5.63 14.80
CA LYS A 473 16.28 -4.49 14.32
C LYS A 473 14.78 -4.75 14.35
N ASP A 474 14.37 -6.02 14.36
CA ASP A 474 12.99 -6.48 14.32
C ASP A 474 12.49 -6.94 15.71
N ILE A 475 13.21 -6.59 16.78
CA ILE A 475 12.87 -6.94 18.16
C ILE A 475 12.84 -5.68 19.01
N VAL A 476 11.77 -5.51 19.78
CA VAL A 476 11.71 -4.57 20.91
C VAL A 476 11.48 -5.35 22.19
N ILE A 477 12.00 -4.87 23.32
CA ILE A 477 11.87 -5.56 24.60
C ILE A 477 10.98 -4.76 25.55
N ASP A 478 9.96 -5.42 26.09
CA ASP A 478 9.20 -4.95 27.25
C ASP A 478 9.76 -5.61 28.51
N VAL A 479 10.37 -4.80 29.37
CA VAL A 479 10.96 -5.26 30.64
C VAL A 479 9.91 -5.45 31.75
N LEU A 480 8.63 -5.34 31.42
CA LEU A 480 7.44 -5.50 32.25
C LEU A 480 7.36 -4.53 33.44
N CYS A 481 6.43 -3.58 33.38
CA CYS A 481 6.13 -2.72 34.52
C CYS A 481 5.14 -3.39 35.48
N MET A 482 5.52 -3.59 36.75
CA MET A 482 4.62 -4.03 37.81
C MET A 482 4.06 -2.83 38.58
N THR A 483 3.02 -3.07 39.37
CA THR A 483 2.30 -2.01 40.09
C THR A 483 3.02 -1.63 41.39
N VAL A 484 3.28 -0.33 41.60
CA VAL A 484 4.03 0.15 42.78
C VAL A 484 3.30 -0.01 44.10
N SER A 485 1.97 -0.12 44.08
CA SER A 485 1.19 -0.36 45.30
C SER A 485 1.40 -1.76 45.88
N SER A 486 1.78 -2.73 45.04
CA SER A 486 2.08 -4.11 45.45
C SER A 486 3.57 -4.37 45.64
N ASP A 487 4.43 -3.64 44.93
CA ASP A 487 5.89 -3.75 45.05
C ASP A 487 6.55 -2.36 44.96
N ASN A 488 7.11 -1.90 46.07
CA ASN A 488 7.73 -0.58 46.17
C ASN A 488 9.06 -0.45 45.40
N LYS A 489 9.66 -1.55 44.95
CA LYS A 489 10.89 -1.55 44.13
C LYS A 489 10.61 -1.59 42.64
N SER A 490 9.38 -1.93 42.23
CA SER A 490 9.05 -2.18 40.83
C SER A 490 9.43 -1.04 39.90
N ALA A 491 9.26 0.23 40.30
CA ALA A 491 9.59 1.36 39.45
C ALA A 491 11.09 1.39 39.13
N MET A 492 11.94 1.28 40.15
CA MET A 492 13.40 1.37 39.98
C MET A 492 13.95 0.17 39.22
N VAL A 493 13.48 -1.04 39.53
CA VAL A 493 13.85 -2.26 38.78
C VAL A 493 13.52 -2.12 37.29
N THR A 494 12.36 -1.57 36.95
CA THR A 494 11.96 -1.34 35.55
C THR A 494 12.91 -0.36 34.86
N LEU A 495 13.26 0.76 35.50
CA LEU A 495 14.17 1.77 34.94
C LEU A 495 15.59 1.21 34.75
N GLU A 496 16.09 0.45 35.71
CA GLU A 496 17.40 -0.21 35.62
C GLU A 496 17.42 -1.25 34.50
N ALA A 497 16.37 -2.05 34.36
CA ALA A 497 16.24 -3.04 33.29
C ALA A 497 16.18 -2.39 31.90
N LEU A 498 15.41 -1.31 31.72
CA LEU A 498 15.37 -0.54 30.47
C LEU A 498 16.77 -0.08 30.06
N LYS A 499 17.50 0.52 31.00
CA LYS A 499 18.87 0.97 30.77
C LYS A 499 19.80 -0.17 30.37
N MET A 500 19.72 -1.30 31.08
CA MET A 500 20.55 -2.48 30.77
C MET A 500 20.26 -3.04 29.37
N VAL A 501 18.98 -3.19 29.00
CA VAL A 501 18.59 -3.67 27.67
C VAL A 501 19.09 -2.73 26.59
N LYS A 502 18.88 -1.42 26.76
CA LYS A 502 19.32 -0.39 25.82
C LYS A 502 20.84 -0.39 25.63
N GLU A 503 21.60 -0.35 26.72
CA GLU A 503 23.06 -0.18 26.68
C GLU A 503 23.82 -1.48 26.35
N ARG A 504 23.36 -2.63 26.85
CA ARG A 504 24.11 -3.89 26.75
C ARG A 504 23.61 -4.81 25.64
N LEU A 505 22.29 -4.90 25.44
CA LEU A 505 21.71 -5.79 24.42
C LEU A 505 21.63 -5.11 23.04
N GLY A 506 21.48 -3.78 23.04
CA GLY A 506 21.48 -2.95 21.83
C GLY A 506 20.21 -3.08 20.99
N VAL A 507 19.10 -3.47 21.62
CA VAL A 507 17.76 -3.52 21.01
C VAL A 507 16.92 -2.34 21.50
N ARG A 508 15.84 -2.04 20.79
CA ARG A 508 14.89 -0.99 21.17
C ARG A 508 14.00 -1.48 22.32
N THR A 509 13.45 -0.54 23.10
CA THR A 509 12.62 -0.85 24.27
C THR A 509 11.18 -0.37 24.08
N ILE A 510 10.27 -1.09 24.72
CA ILE A 510 8.84 -0.76 24.80
C ILE A 510 8.35 -0.92 26.23
N LEU A 511 7.31 -0.19 26.63
CA LEU A 511 6.70 -0.36 27.96
C LEU A 511 5.23 0.04 27.96
N GLY A 512 4.40 -0.82 28.56
CA GLY A 512 3.07 -0.47 29.08
C GLY A 512 3.16 0.42 30.32
N VAL A 513 3.24 1.74 30.14
CA VAL A 513 3.50 2.70 31.24
C VAL A 513 2.36 2.73 32.25
N SER A 514 1.12 2.57 31.79
CA SER A 514 -0.09 2.68 32.61
C SER A 514 -0.19 1.64 33.74
N ASN A 515 0.59 0.54 33.67
CA ASN A 515 0.57 -0.56 34.64
C ASN A 515 1.15 -0.18 36.00
N ILE A 516 2.02 0.84 36.06
CA ILE A 516 2.71 1.27 37.28
C ILE A 516 1.74 1.67 38.39
N SER A 517 0.60 2.27 38.04
CA SER A 517 -0.30 2.98 38.96
C SER A 517 -1.60 2.24 39.30
N PHE A 518 -1.78 0.97 38.89
CA PHE A 518 -2.99 0.23 39.25
C PHE A 518 -3.24 0.27 40.78
N GLY A 519 -4.51 0.37 41.17
CA GLY A 519 -4.90 0.44 42.58
C GLY A 519 -4.63 1.78 43.29
N LEU A 520 -4.00 2.77 42.64
CA LEU A 520 -3.73 4.09 43.23
C LEU A 520 -4.71 5.18 42.72
N PRO A 521 -5.04 6.19 43.54
CA PRO A 521 -5.81 7.35 43.10
C PRO A 521 -4.97 8.26 42.19
N GLN A 522 -5.64 9.07 41.35
CA GLN A 522 -4.98 10.05 40.47
C GLN A 522 -3.83 9.47 39.64
N ARG A 523 -4.07 8.28 39.07
CA ARG A 523 -3.11 7.47 38.31
C ARG A 523 -2.27 8.25 37.30
N GLU A 524 -2.89 9.22 36.62
CA GLU A 524 -2.23 10.04 35.59
C GLU A 524 -0.99 10.80 36.12
N ILE A 525 -0.98 11.19 37.39
CA ILE A 525 0.17 11.87 38.01
C ILE A 525 1.35 10.90 38.11
N ILE A 526 1.11 9.68 38.59
CA ILE A 526 2.16 8.66 38.72
C ILE A 526 2.63 8.21 37.34
N ASN A 527 1.69 7.94 36.43
CA ASN A 527 1.99 7.52 35.06
C ASN A 527 2.88 8.53 34.34
N SER A 528 2.55 9.82 34.39
CA SER A 528 3.28 10.89 33.67
C SER A 528 4.68 11.16 34.21
N ASN A 529 4.88 11.08 35.52
CA ASN A 529 6.20 11.20 36.15
C ASN A 529 7.05 9.96 35.86
N PHE A 530 6.49 8.77 36.05
CA PHE A 530 7.18 7.53 35.73
C PHE A 530 7.51 7.43 34.24
N TYR A 531 6.63 7.90 33.35
CA TYR A 531 6.88 7.97 31.92
C TYR A 531 8.14 8.78 31.61
N THR A 532 8.25 9.98 32.18
CA THR A 532 9.42 10.84 32.00
C THR A 532 10.70 10.17 32.48
N MET A 533 10.64 9.47 33.63
CA MET A 533 11.77 8.69 34.15
C MET A 533 12.14 7.54 33.22
N ALA A 534 11.16 6.82 32.67
CA ALA A 534 11.39 5.72 31.75
C ALA A 534 12.00 6.19 30.42
N LEU A 535 11.51 7.31 29.87
CA LEU A 535 12.10 7.97 28.70
C LEU A 535 13.57 8.35 28.94
N MET A 536 13.90 8.85 30.12
CA MET A 536 15.29 9.15 30.50
C MET A 536 16.13 7.88 30.69
N ALA A 537 15.54 6.79 31.16
CA ALA A 537 16.20 5.50 31.35
C ALA A 537 16.42 4.72 30.04
N GLY A 538 15.89 5.20 28.90
CA GLY A 538 16.09 4.60 27.59
C GLY A 538 14.85 3.92 27.00
N LEU A 539 13.64 4.34 27.38
CA LEU A 539 12.39 3.92 26.75
C LEU A 539 12.24 4.52 25.33
N ASP A 540 12.15 3.66 24.30
CA ASP A 540 12.05 4.08 22.89
C ASP A 540 10.61 4.14 22.36
N SER A 541 9.71 3.34 22.92
CA SER A 541 8.31 3.33 22.55
C SER A 541 7.44 3.09 23.77
N ALA A 542 6.29 3.74 23.85
CA ALA A 542 5.45 3.68 25.05
C ALA A 542 3.99 3.44 24.69
N ILE A 543 3.41 2.38 25.29
CA ILE A 543 1.98 2.13 25.22
C ILE A 543 1.32 2.99 26.29
N ILE A 544 0.62 4.03 25.84
CA ILE A 544 0.01 5.07 26.68
C ILE A 544 -1.35 5.51 26.13
N ASN A 545 -2.14 6.21 26.93
CA ASN A 545 -3.32 6.94 26.45
C ASN A 545 -2.90 8.31 25.88
N PRO A 546 -2.89 8.51 24.54
CA PRO A 546 -2.52 9.80 23.94
C PRO A 546 -3.55 10.91 24.26
N GLY A 547 -4.77 10.55 24.65
CA GLY A 547 -5.77 11.52 25.10
C GLY A 547 -5.53 12.09 26.51
N SER A 548 -4.52 11.58 27.24
CA SER A 548 -4.14 12.12 28.55
C SER A 548 -3.21 13.32 28.38
N GLU A 549 -3.71 14.51 28.67
CA GLU A 549 -2.96 15.76 28.53
C GLU A 549 -1.67 15.76 29.35
N VAL A 550 -1.70 15.18 30.56
CA VAL A 550 -0.53 15.12 31.44
C VAL A 550 0.56 14.20 30.87
N MET A 551 0.17 13.08 30.24
CA MET A 551 1.12 12.19 29.56
C MET A 551 1.76 12.87 28.36
N MET A 552 0.97 13.60 27.56
CA MET A 552 1.48 14.34 26.41
C MET A 552 2.39 15.50 26.84
N LYS A 553 2.08 16.20 27.95
CA LYS A 553 2.97 17.19 28.56
C LYS A 553 4.32 16.59 28.92
N SER A 554 4.34 15.41 29.54
CA SER A 554 5.60 14.69 29.80
C SER A 554 6.39 14.36 28.53
N TYR A 555 5.71 13.90 27.48
CA TYR A 555 6.34 13.58 26.18
C TYR A 555 7.05 14.78 25.55
N TYR A 556 6.31 15.87 25.32
CA TYR A 556 6.87 17.08 24.69
C TYR A 556 7.94 17.73 25.58
N SER A 557 7.75 17.74 26.91
CA SER A 557 8.76 18.25 27.83
C SER A 557 10.03 17.42 27.79
N TYR A 558 9.92 16.08 27.75
CA TYR A 558 11.08 15.21 27.58
C TYR A 558 11.80 15.49 26.26
N LYS A 559 11.08 15.60 25.13
CA LYS A 559 11.71 15.89 23.84
C LYS A 559 12.53 17.18 23.89
N ALA A 560 11.96 18.26 24.43
CA ALA A 560 12.66 19.53 24.59
C ALA A 560 13.89 19.41 25.52
N LEU A 561 13.72 18.79 26.70
CA LEU A 561 14.79 18.66 27.70
C LEU A 561 15.92 17.73 27.25
N ALA A 562 15.60 16.68 26.49
CA ALA A 562 16.58 15.71 25.99
C ALA A 562 17.24 16.13 24.67
N GLY A 563 16.94 17.33 24.15
CA GLY A 563 17.47 17.81 22.87
C GLY A 563 16.95 17.04 21.64
N LYS A 564 15.76 16.46 21.74
CA LYS A 564 15.07 15.67 20.70
C LYS A 564 13.93 16.44 20.01
N ASP A 565 13.91 17.76 20.21
CA ASP A 565 13.04 18.73 19.56
C ASP A 565 13.92 19.91 19.16
N GLU A 566 14.35 19.93 17.90
CA GLU A 566 15.29 20.92 17.40
C GLU A 566 14.66 22.31 17.47
N ASN A 567 15.33 23.25 18.16
CA ASN A 567 14.82 24.59 18.46
C ASN A 567 13.48 24.62 19.22
N CYS A 568 13.09 23.50 19.85
CA CYS A 568 11.83 23.36 20.57
C CYS A 568 10.58 23.67 19.72
N VAL A 569 10.63 23.42 18.40
CA VAL A 569 9.56 23.77 17.47
C VAL A 569 8.26 23.07 17.84
N ASP A 570 8.30 21.75 18.07
CA ASP A 570 7.09 20.97 18.40
C ASP A 570 6.51 21.42 19.75
N TYR A 571 7.38 21.70 20.73
CA TYR A 571 6.97 22.19 22.04
C TYR A 571 6.30 23.57 21.94
N ILE A 572 6.90 24.50 21.19
CA ILE A 572 6.34 25.83 20.97
C ILE A 572 5.03 25.75 20.20
N GLU A 573 4.96 24.98 19.10
CA GLU A 573 3.73 24.79 18.34
C GLU A 573 2.59 24.25 19.23
N LYS A 574 2.91 23.31 20.12
CA LYS A 574 1.93 22.71 21.01
C LYS A 574 1.41 23.67 22.09
N TYR A 575 2.27 24.53 22.66
CA TYR A 575 1.96 25.30 23.87
C TYR A 575 1.98 26.84 23.73
N SER A 576 2.39 27.41 22.60
CA SER A 576 2.56 28.87 22.40
C SER A 576 1.28 29.72 22.46
N GLY A 577 0.12 29.11 22.71
CA GLY A 577 -1.17 29.80 22.93
C GLY A 577 -1.84 29.50 24.28
N GLU A 578 -1.24 28.68 25.15
CA GLU A 578 -1.81 28.34 26.46
C GLU A 578 -1.52 29.43 27.51
N GLN A 579 -2.27 30.53 27.48
CA GLN A 579 -2.48 31.28 28.72
C GLN A 579 -3.37 30.45 29.64
N SER A 580 -2.84 30.13 30.83
CA SER A 580 -3.47 29.39 31.92
C SER A 580 -4.99 29.60 32.01
N LYS A 581 -5.75 28.69 31.40
CA LYS A 581 -7.18 28.52 31.68
C LYS A 581 -7.33 27.30 32.57
N ALA A 582 -8.09 27.49 33.65
CA ALA A 582 -8.53 26.46 34.59
C ALA A 582 -9.12 25.25 33.85
N PRO A 583 -9.07 24.03 34.44
CA PRO A 583 -9.31 22.78 33.74
C PRO A 583 -10.68 22.78 33.08
N VAL A 584 -10.68 22.73 31.75
CA VAL A 584 -11.89 22.49 30.97
C VAL A 584 -12.25 21.02 31.18
N LYS A 585 -13.45 20.77 31.69
CA LYS A 585 -14.03 19.43 31.75
C LYS A 585 -13.83 18.73 30.41
N GLN A 586 -13.35 17.49 30.43
CA GLN A 586 -13.42 16.57 29.28
C GLN A 586 -14.83 16.69 28.68
N GLN A 587 -14.89 17.31 27.50
CA GLN A 587 -16.05 17.22 26.66
C GLN A 587 -16.12 15.76 26.23
N THR A 588 -17.09 15.04 26.78
CA THR A 588 -17.65 13.86 26.15
C THR A 588 -17.82 14.17 24.67
N SER A 589 -17.26 13.32 23.81
CA SER A 589 -17.41 13.33 22.35
C SER A 589 -18.85 13.67 21.99
N GLY A 590 -19.08 14.94 21.64
CA GLY A 590 -20.36 15.41 21.12
C GLY A 590 -20.59 14.82 19.74
N ASP A 591 -21.86 14.55 19.42
CA ASP A 591 -22.32 13.99 18.16
C ASP A 591 -21.58 14.60 16.97
N MET A 592 -20.92 13.75 16.16
CA MET A 592 -20.27 14.18 14.93
C MET A 592 -21.33 14.70 13.96
N THR A 593 -20.99 15.76 13.23
CA THR A 593 -21.86 16.25 12.13
C THR A 593 -21.87 15.26 10.97
N LEU A 594 -22.86 15.37 10.08
CA LEU A 594 -22.92 14.52 8.88
C LEU A 594 -21.65 14.70 8.02
N GLY A 595 -21.22 15.95 7.81
CA GLY A 595 -19.99 16.24 7.07
C GLY A 595 -18.74 15.60 7.69
N GLU A 596 -18.55 15.70 9.01
CA GLU A 596 -17.40 15.07 9.69
C GLU A 596 -17.43 13.53 9.62
N THR A 597 -18.63 12.95 9.60
CA THR A 597 -18.84 11.49 9.53
C THR A 597 -18.51 10.98 8.12
N ILE A 598 -18.90 11.74 7.10
CA ILE A 598 -18.53 11.49 5.69
C ILE A 598 -17.03 11.67 5.48
N GLU A 599 -16.43 12.77 5.95
CA GLU A 599 -14.98 13.03 5.81
C GLU A 599 -14.10 11.93 6.42
N LYS A 600 -14.62 11.23 7.45
CA LYS A 600 -13.92 10.14 8.14
C LYS A 600 -14.24 8.76 7.58
N GLY A 601 -15.20 8.63 6.66
CA GLY A 601 -15.60 7.35 6.08
C GLY A 601 -16.47 6.46 6.99
N PHE A 602 -17.16 7.01 7.99
CA PHE A 602 -18.02 6.22 8.88
C PHE A 602 -19.39 5.94 8.24
N LYS A 603 -19.49 4.81 7.55
CA LYS A 603 -20.63 4.46 6.68
C LYS A 603 -21.95 4.31 7.42
N ASP A 604 -21.99 3.53 8.50
CA ASP A 604 -23.23 3.23 9.21
C ASP A 604 -23.74 4.47 9.94
N GLN A 605 -22.84 5.18 10.62
CA GLN A 605 -23.19 6.44 11.27
C GLN A 605 -23.64 7.53 10.28
N ALA A 606 -23.04 7.64 9.09
CA ALA A 606 -23.44 8.63 8.09
C ALA A 606 -24.88 8.39 7.63
N GLY A 607 -25.26 7.12 7.40
CA GLY A 607 -26.64 6.73 7.11
C GLY A 607 -27.62 7.13 8.21
N LEU A 608 -27.30 6.81 9.46
CA LEU A 608 -28.15 7.11 10.63
C LEU A 608 -28.34 8.62 10.85
N ILE A 609 -27.26 9.42 10.80
CA ILE A 609 -27.33 10.87 10.97
C ILE A 609 -28.16 11.49 9.85
N ALA A 610 -27.91 11.09 8.60
CA ALA A 610 -28.64 11.64 7.46
C ALA A 610 -30.15 11.33 7.55
N LEU A 611 -30.51 10.12 7.98
CA LEU A 611 -31.90 9.75 8.25
C LEU A 611 -32.53 10.63 9.35
N GLU A 612 -31.81 10.89 10.45
CA GLU A 612 -32.30 11.76 11.53
C GLU A 612 -32.49 13.20 11.05
N MET A 613 -31.56 13.72 10.24
CA MET A 613 -31.65 15.07 9.66
C MET A 613 -32.89 15.26 8.78
N THR A 614 -33.35 14.20 8.09
CA THR A 614 -34.58 14.26 7.26
C THR A 614 -35.85 14.59 8.06
N LYS A 615 -35.82 14.47 9.39
CA LYS A 615 -36.94 14.86 10.25
C LYS A 615 -37.07 16.38 10.42
N THR A 616 -36.00 17.12 10.19
CA THR A 616 -35.92 18.58 10.47
C THR A 616 -35.53 19.42 9.25
N MET A 617 -34.90 18.83 8.24
CA MET A 617 -34.44 19.48 7.02
C MET A 617 -34.99 18.76 5.78
N LYS A 618 -35.23 19.49 4.69
CA LYS A 618 -35.64 18.87 3.43
C LYS A 618 -34.50 18.01 2.88
N PRO A 619 -34.79 16.82 2.33
CA PRO A 619 -33.77 15.94 1.76
C PRO A 619 -32.80 16.61 0.77
N LEU A 620 -33.30 17.44 -0.15
CA LEU A 620 -32.46 18.17 -1.12
C LEU A 620 -31.51 19.17 -0.45
N ASP A 621 -31.94 19.81 0.64
CA ASP A 621 -31.10 20.75 1.37
C ASP A 621 -29.97 20.02 2.09
N ILE A 622 -30.22 18.81 2.63
CA ILE A 622 -29.19 17.96 3.26
C ILE A 622 -28.12 17.58 2.22
N ILE A 623 -28.54 17.18 1.01
CA ILE A 623 -27.60 16.83 -0.06
C ILE A 623 -26.72 18.03 -0.43
N ASN A 624 -27.33 19.19 -0.67
CA ASN A 624 -26.62 20.37 -1.18
C ASN A 624 -25.78 21.10 -0.12
N SER A 625 -26.18 21.07 1.15
CA SER A 625 -25.50 21.81 2.23
C SER A 625 -24.55 20.97 3.08
N GLU A 626 -24.72 19.64 3.12
CA GLU A 626 -23.89 18.75 3.95
C GLU A 626 -23.09 17.75 3.10
N LEU A 627 -23.75 16.94 2.25
CA LEU A 627 -23.08 15.85 1.51
C LEU A 627 -22.09 16.40 0.46
N ILE A 628 -22.56 17.27 -0.44
CA ILE A 628 -21.71 17.81 -1.51
C ILE A 628 -20.51 18.58 -0.94
N PRO A 629 -20.68 19.51 0.05
CA PRO A 629 -19.54 20.22 0.64
C PRO A 629 -18.53 19.31 1.35
N ALA A 630 -18.99 18.23 2.00
CA ALA A 630 -18.09 17.24 2.62
C ALA A 630 -17.26 16.52 1.55
N LEU A 631 -17.89 16.04 0.48
CA LEU A 631 -17.21 15.40 -0.65
C LEU A 631 -16.23 16.34 -1.36
N ASP A 632 -16.57 17.63 -1.51
CA ASP A 632 -15.69 18.65 -2.06
C ASP A 632 -14.42 18.82 -1.22
N LYS A 633 -14.56 18.79 0.10
CA LYS A 633 -13.43 18.93 1.03
C LYS A 633 -12.52 17.70 0.99
N VAL A 634 -13.10 16.50 0.91
CA VAL A 634 -12.34 15.25 0.72
C VAL A 634 -11.61 15.27 -0.63
N GLY A 635 -12.29 15.65 -1.72
CA GLY A 635 -11.70 15.76 -3.06
C GLY A 635 -10.53 16.74 -3.11
N LYS A 636 -10.68 17.95 -2.55
CA LYS A 636 -9.60 18.94 -2.43
C LYS A 636 -8.43 18.43 -1.56
N GLY A 637 -8.72 17.61 -0.54
CA GLY A 637 -7.71 16.99 0.28
C GLY A 637 -6.89 15.94 -0.49
N PHE A 638 -7.55 15.19 -1.39
CA PHE A 638 -6.91 14.21 -2.26
C PHE A 638 -5.97 14.87 -3.27
N GLU A 639 -6.41 15.95 -3.93
CA GLU A 639 -5.55 16.73 -4.85
C GLU A 639 -4.29 17.30 -4.17
N LYS A 640 -4.42 17.71 -2.91
CA LYS A 640 -3.32 18.22 -2.10
C LYS A 640 -2.41 17.12 -1.53
N GLY A 641 -2.76 15.84 -1.71
CA GLY A 641 -2.05 14.71 -1.13
C GLY A 641 -2.15 14.62 0.40
N THR A 642 -3.11 15.33 1.00
CA THR A 642 -3.42 15.26 2.44
C THR A 642 -4.44 14.17 2.78
N ILE A 643 -5.16 13.68 1.78
CA ILE A 643 -6.07 12.54 1.83
C ILE A 643 -5.58 11.57 0.75
N PHE A 644 -5.58 10.28 1.04
CA PHE A 644 -5.16 9.25 0.09
C PHE A 644 -6.38 8.50 -0.47
N LEU A 645 -6.16 7.72 -1.53
CA LEU A 645 -7.22 6.98 -2.22
C LEU A 645 -8.15 6.17 -1.29
N PRO A 646 -7.65 5.48 -0.24
CA PRO A 646 -8.53 4.71 0.64
C PRO A 646 -9.55 5.60 1.35
N GLN A 647 -9.09 6.68 1.97
CA GLN A 647 -9.95 7.64 2.66
C GLN A 647 -10.97 8.29 1.71
N LEU A 648 -10.60 8.54 0.45
CA LEU A 648 -11.50 9.07 -0.57
C LEU A 648 -12.64 8.08 -0.89
N LEU A 649 -12.31 6.81 -1.14
CA LEU A 649 -13.28 5.76 -1.45
C LEU A 649 -14.22 5.48 -0.27
N MET A 650 -13.70 5.51 0.95
CA MET A 650 -14.52 5.31 2.15
C MET A 650 -15.42 6.49 2.46
N SER A 651 -14.92 7.71 2.26
CA SER A 651 -15.77 8.91 2.35
C SER A 651 -16.89 8.87 1.31
N ALA A 652 -16.58 8.35 0.13
CA ALA A 652 -17.56 8.10 -0.92
C ALA A 652 -18.61 7.05 -0.52
N GLU A 653 -18.22 5.93 0.10
CA GLU A 653 -19.17 4.95 0.64
C GLU A 653 -20.05 5.50 1.76
N ALA A 654 -19.47 6.29 2.67
CA ALA A 654 -20.21 6.94 3.74
C ALA A 654 -21.20 7.96 3.18
N ALA A 655 -20.81 8.74 2.18
CA ALA A 655 -21.71 9.63 1.46
C ALA A 655 -22.82 8.86 0.73
N LYS A 656 -22.52 7.71 0.14
CA LYS A 656 -23.52 6.83 -0.51
C LYS A 656 -24.55 6.30 0.51
N SER A 657 -24.10 5.81 1.67
CA SER A 657 -24.98 5.37 2.77
C SER A 657 -25.89 6.50 3.28
N ALA A 658 -25.33 7.69 3.50
CA ALA A 658 -26.08 8.89 3.83
C ALA A 658 -27.11 9.23 2.75
N PHE A 659 -26.70 9.20 1.48
CA PHE A 659 -27.54 9.50 0.34
C PHE A 659 -28.70 8.50 0.18
N GLU A 660 -28.46 7.20 0.33
CA GLU A 660 -29.50 6.15 0.30
C GLU A 660 -30.55 6.35 1.41
N SER A 661 -30.10 6.76 2.59
CA SER A 661 -30.96 7.11 3.72
C SER A 661 -31.83 8.33 3.41
N VAL A 662 -31.24 9.38 2.82
CA VAL A 662 -31.95 10.60 2.40
C VAL A 662 -32.93 10.30 1.25
N LYS A 663 -32.52 9.49 0.27
CA LYS A 663 -33.35 9.07 -0.87
C LYS A 663 -34.59 8.31 -0.41
N THR A 664 -34.45 7.42 0.58
CA THR A 664 -35.59 6.71 1.18
C THR A 664 -36.61 7.69 1.78
N ALA A 665 -36.17 8.84 2.29
CA ALA A 665 -37.06 9.90 2.75
C ALA A 665 -37.66 10.69 1.57
N MET A 666 -36.90 10.95 0.50
CA MET A 666 -37.38 11.60 -0.73
C MET A 666 -38.50 10.83 -1.42
N ASP A 667 -38.33 9.51 -1.56
CA ASP A 667 -39.32 8.62 -2.18
C ASP A 667 -40.66 8.63 -1.43
N LYS A 668 -40.64 8.85 -0.10
CA LYS A 668 -41.85 8.97 0.74
C LYS A 668 -42.61 10.28 0.53
N ILE A 669 -41.94 11.34 0.11
CA ILE A 669 -42.54 12.68 -0.10
C ILE A 669 -42.71 13.03 -1.58
N GLY A 670 -42.35 12.12 -2.50
CA GLY A 670 -42.48 12.31 -3.94
C GLY A 670 -41.53 13.36 -4.53
N GLU A 671 -40.44 13.67 -3.83
CA GLU A 671 -39.43 14.64 -4.27
C GLU A 671 -38.40 13.93 -5.15
N VAL A 672 -38.24 14.37 -6.40
CA VAL A 672 -37.31 13.74 -7.36
C VAL A 672 -36.06 14.59 -7.48
N GLN A 673 -34.89 14.03 -7.20
CA GLN A 673 -33.62 14.70 -7.48
C GLN A 673 -33.38 14.76 -8.98
N GLN A 674 -33.13 15.96 -9.53
CA GLN A 674 -32.61 16.10 -10.89
C GLN A 674 -31.14 15.69 -10.91
N LYS A 675 -30.79 14.65 -11.69
CA LYS A 675 -29.39 14.27 -11.93
C LYS A 675 -28.70 15.36 -12.75
N LYS A 676 -27.43 15.65 -12.45
CA LYS A 676 -26.64 16.75 -13.06
C LYS A 676 -26.30 16.55 -14.55
N GLY A 677 -26.51 15.34 -15.07
CA GLY A 677 -26.26 14.96 -16.46
C GLY A 677 -25.84 13.49 -16.58
N LYS A 678 -25.75 12.98 -17.81
CA LYS A 678 -25.37 11.60 -18.11
C LYS A 678 -23.94 11.50 -18.63
N VAL A 679 -23.17 10.55 -18.11
CA VAL A 679 -21.77 10.30 -18.46
C VAL A 679 -21.57 8.82 -18.78
N ILE A 680 -20.91 8.49 -19.88
CA ILE A 680 -20.40 7.13 -20.11
C ILE A 680 -19.00 7.02 -19.51
N LEU A 681 -18.71 5.92 -18.84
CA LEU A 681 -17.33 5.53 -18.49
C LEU A 681 -17.02 4.16 -19.08
N ALA A 682 -15.87 4.03 -19.73
CA ALA A 682 -15.41 2.78 -20.32
C ALA A 682 -13.88 2.65 -20.24
N THR A 683 -13.40 1.46 -19.92
CA THR A 683 -12.02 1.09 -20.25
C THR A 683 -12.03 0.60 -21.69
N VAL A 684 -11.11 1.12 -22.51
CA VAL A 684 -11.09 0.90 -23.96
C VAL A 684 -10.87 -0.57 -24.32
N LYS A 685 -11.29 -0.96 -25.54
CA LYS A 685 -11.10 -2.32 -26.05
C LYS A 685 -9.64 -2.77 -25.89
N GLY A 686 -9.47 -3.97 -25.36
CA GLY A 686 -8.21 -4.62 -25.02
C GLY A 686 -7.65 -4.31 -23.65
N ASP A 687 -8.25 -3.38 -22.92
CA ASP A 687 -7.78 -3.02 -21.61
C ASP A 687 -8.77 -3.51 -20.55
N ILE A 688 -8.26 -4.39 -19.70
CA ILE A 688 -9.03 -4.99 -18.61
C ILE A 688 -8.82 -4.26 -17.27
N HIS A 689 -7.99 -3.22 -17.24
CA HIS A 689 -7.70 -2.47 -16.02
C HIS A 689 -8.75 -1.39 -15.82
N ASP A 690 -9.52 -1.51 -14.76
CA ASP A 690 -10.69 -0.66 -14.53
C ASP A 690 -10.68 0.07 -13.19
N ILE A 691 -9.60 -0.05 -12.40
CA ILE A 691 -9.44 0.65 -11.12
C ILE A 691 -9.67 2.16 -11.28
N GLY A 692 -8.96 2.82 -12.19
CA GLY A 692 -9.10 4.27 -12.43
C GLY A 692 -10.52 4.66 -12.85
N LYS A 693 -11.13 3.89 -13.75
CA LYS A 693 -12.52 4.08 -14.20
C LYS A 693 -13.51 3.93 -13.04
N ASN A 694 -13.34 2.91 -12.20
CA ASN A 694 -14.20 2.62 -11.06
C ASN A 694 -14.10 3.72 -9.99
N ILE A 695 -12.91 4.28 -9.76
CA ILE A 695 -12.74 5.46 -8.90
C ILE A 695 -13.53 6.66 -9.46
N VAL A 696 -13.37 6.96 -10.76
CA VAL A 696 -14.09 8.07 -11.41
C VAL A 696 -15.61 7.85 -11.38
N LYS A 697 -16.07 6.61 -11.57
CA LYS A 697 -17.49 6.23 -11.44
C LYS A 697 -18.04 6.58 -10.07
N VAL A 698 -17.38 6.08 -9.02
CA VAL A 698 -17.80 6.31 -7.63
C VAL A 698 -17.87 7.80 -7.33
N LEU A 699 -16.88 8.57 -7.78
CA LEU A 699 -16.89 10.03 -7.59
C LEU A 699 -18.03 10.70 -8.38
N LEU A 700 -18.21 10.40 -9.66
CA LEU A 700 -19.28 11.02 -10.45
C LEU A 700 -20.68 10.69 -9.91
N GLU A 701 -20.92 9.44 -9.49
CA GLU A 701 -22.18 9.03 -8.85
C GLU A 701 -22.44 9.84 -7.58
N ASN A 702 -21.40 10.05 -6.75
CA ASN A 702 -21.50 10.84 -5.53
C ASN A 702 -21.75 12.34 -5.78
N TYR A 703 -21.30 12.86 -6.91
CA TYR A 703 -21.59 14.23 -7.34
C TYR A 703 -22.95 14.33 -8.08
N SER A 704 -23.79 13.31 -7.98
CA SER A 704 -25.14 13.24 -8.56
C SER A 704 -25.20 13.20 -10.09
N PHE A 705 -24.15 12.69 -10.75
CA PHE A 705 -24.20 12.35 -12.17
C PHE A 705 -24.82 10.98 -12.40
N GLU A 706 -25.47 10.81 -13.56
CA GLU A 706 -25.90 9.49 -14.04
C GLU A 706 -24.75 8.83 -14.80
N VAL A 707 -24.15 7.80 -14.21
CA VAL A 707 -23.02 7.10 -14.83
C VAL A 707 -23.49 5.83 -15.54
N TYR A 708 -23.23 5.76 -16.84
CA TYR A 708 -23.34 4.56 -17.67
C TYR A 708 -21.98 3.90 -17.72
N ASP A 709 -21.74 3.01 -16.76
CA ASP A 709 -20.52 2.22 -16.70
C ASP A 709 -20.61 1.05 -17.69
N LEU A 710 -19.85 1.13 -18.79
CA LEU A 710 -19.81 0.09 -19.82
C LEU A 710 -18.86 -1.06 -19.47
N GLY A 711 -18.11 -0.93 -18.38
CA GLY A 711 -17.15 -1.90 -17.89
C GLY A 711 -15.77 -1.76 -18.51
N LYS A 712 -15.11 -2.90 -18.68
CA LYS A 712 -13.75 -3.06 -19.22
C LYS A 712 -13.77 -3.81 -20.54
N ASP A 713 -12.68 -3.71 -21.30
CA ASP A 713 -12.56 -4.25 -22.66
C ASP A 713 -13.79 -3.89 -23.52
N VAL A 714 -14.15 -2.60 -23.55
CA VAL A 714 -15.40 -2.17 -24.17
C VAL A 714 -15.20 -1.96 -25.68
N PRO A 715 -15.98 -2.64 -26.55
CA PRO A 715 -15.93 -2.41 -27.99
C PRO A 715 -16.31 -0.98 -28.37
N ILE A 716 -15.69 -0.44 -29.42
CA ILE A 716 -15.91 0.92 -29.91
C ILE A 716 -17.39 1.13 -30.25
N GLU A 717 -18.00 0.15 -30.91
CA GLU A 717 -19.39 0.19 -31.34
C GLU A 717 -20.32 0.36 -30.14
N LYS A 718 -20.08 -0.39 -29.06
CA LYS A 718 -20.88 -0.33 -27.83
C LYS A 718 -20.83 1.06 -27.18
N VAL A 719 -19.65 1.70 -27.15
CA VAL A 719 -19.51 3.08 -26.63
C VAL A 719 -20.35 4.05 -27.45
N VAL A 720 -20.25 3.97 -28.78
CA VAL A 720 -20.95 4.88 -29.69
C VAL A 720 -22.46 4.65 -29.67
N GLU A 721 -22.91 3.39 -29.70
CA GLU A 721 -24.32 3.01 -29.64
C GLU A 721 -24.97 3.50 -28.34
N THR A 722 -24.32 3.27 -27.20
CA THR A 722 -24.80 3.75 -25.90
C THR A 722 -24.86 5.28 -25.88
N ALA A 723 -23.86 5.96 -26.45
CA ALA A 723 -23.81 7.42 -26.48
C ALA A 723 -24.97 8.02 -27.29
N ILE A 724 -25.38 7.37 -28.37
CA ILE A 724 -26.53 7.76 -29.20
C ILE A 724 -27.84 7.40 -28.51
N GLU A 725 -28.00 6.16 -28.05
CA GLU A 725 -29.23 5.63 -27.44
C GLU A 725 -29.68 6.46 -26.23
N HIS A 726 -28.73 6.89 -25.39
CA HIS A 726 -29.04 7.61 -24.16
C HIS A 726 -28.82 9.13 -24.24
N ASP A 727 -28.53 9.68 -25.43
CA ASP A 727 -28.15 11.07 -25.70
C ASP A 727 -27.06 11.61 -24.75
N ILE A 728 -25.94 10.89 -24.68
CA ILE A 728 -24.82 11.20 -23.81
C ILE A 728 -24.00 12.36 -24.38
N LYS A 729 -23.70 13.36 -23.54
CA LYS A 729 -22.89 14.54 -23.92
C LYS A 729 -21.44 14.47 -23.45
N LEU A 730 -21.10 13.52 -22.59
CA LEU A 730 -19.74 13.31 -22.09
C LEU A 730 -19.40 11.82 -22.00
N VAL A 731 -18.31 11.41 -22.64
CA VAL A 731 -17.71 10.08 -22.49
C VAL A 731 -16.34 10.21 -21.81
N GLY A 732 -16.09 9.39 -20.80
CA GLY A 732 -14.78 9.18 -20.18
C GLY A 732 -14.18 7.84 -20.62
N LEU A 733 -12.95 7.89 -21.16
CA LEU A 733 -12.21 6.69 -21.58
C LEU A 733 -10.96 6.50 -20.71
N SER A 734 -10.69 5.26 -20.32
CA SER A 734 -9.53 4.86 -19.51
C SER A 734 -8.66 3.83 -20.24
N ALA A 735 -7.33 3.93 -20.10
CA ALA A 735 -6.37 2.90 -20.51
C ALA A 735 -5.15 2.85 -19.55
N LEU A 736 -4.67 1.65 -19.24
CA LEU A 736 -3.46 1.39 -18.46
C LEU A 736 -2.33 0.85 -19.32
N MET A 737 -2.61 0.06 -20.37
CA MET A 737 -1.58 -0.55 -21.20
C MET A 737 -1.25 0.32 -22.42
N THR A 738 0.02 0.50 -22.74
CA THR A 738 0.44 1.26 -23.95
C THR A 738 -0.06 0.61 -25.25
N THR A 739 0.03 -0.72 -25.31
CA THR A 739 -1.09 -1.64 -25.57
C THR A 739 -2.31 -1.11 -26.35
N THR A 740 -3.17 -0.47 -25.58
CA THR A 740 -4.60 -0.30 -25.82
C THR A 740 -4.96 1.16 -26.11
N VAL A 741 -3.97 2.03 -26.03
CA VAL A 741 -4.14 3.47 -26.22
C VAL A 741 -4.53 3.81 -27.68
N THR A 742 -4.18 2.99 -28.67
CA THR A 742 -4.66 3.15 -30.06
C THR A 742 -6.18 2.96 -30.17
N SER A 743 -6.75 2.00 -29.44
CA SER A 743 -8.20 1.79 -29.35
C SER A 743 -8.92 3.00 -28.77
N MET A 744 -8.27 3.75 -27.87
CA MET A 744 -8.80 5.02 -27.36
C MET A 744 -8.97 6.06 -28.48
N GLU A 745 -7.94 6.23 -29.33
CA GLU A 745 -7.99 7.16 -30.47
C GLU A 745 -9.08 6.76 -31.47
N GLU A 746 -9.19 5.46 -31.79
CA GLU A 746 -10.24 4.93 -32.67
C GLU A 746 -11.64 5.19 -32.10
N THR A 747 -11.81 5.03 -30.79
CA THR A 747 -13.07 5.34 -30.10
C THR A 747 -13.44 6.82 -30.21
N ILE A 748 -12.47 7.72 -30.00
CA ILE A 748 -12.68 9.17 -30.14
C ILE A 748 -13.09 9.51 -31.58
N LYS A 749 -12.39 8.97 -32.58
CA LYS A 749 -12.73 9.19 -34.00
C LYS A 749 -14.14 8.72 -34.33
N ALA A 750 -14.54 7.54 -33.85
CA ALA A 750 -15.87 6.99 -34.07
C ALA A 750 -16.97 7.85 -33.39
N LEU A 751 -16.73 8.35 -32.18
CA LEU A 751 -17.64 9.28 -31.50
C LEU A 751 -17.77 10.60 -32.24
N ARG A 752 -16.68 11.15 -32.78
CA ARG A 752 -16.72 12.40 -33.57
C ARG A 752 -17.54 12.26 -34.84
N ASP A 753 -17.45 11.12 -35.52
CA ASP A 753 -18.20 10.86 -36.75
C ASP A 753 -19.71 10.68 -36.47
N LYS A 754 -20.07 9.89 -35.45
CA LYS A 754 -21.46 9.47 -35.20
C LYS A 754 -22.21 10.30 -34.15
N LYS A 755 -21.52 10.97 -33.23
CA LYS A 755 -22.08 11.79 -32.15
C LYS A 755 -21.20 13.04 -31.90
N PRO A 756 -21.11 13.98 -32.86
CA PRO A 756 -20.15 15.09 -32.84
C PRO A 756 -20.34 16.08 -31.68
N ASP A 757 -21.53 16.14 -31.09
CA ASP A 757 -21.84 16.98 -29.93
C ASP A 757 -21.37 16.36 -28.59
N CYS A 758 -20.90 15.12 -28.59
CA CYS A 758 -20.35 14.46 -27.41
C CYS A 758 -18.90 14.88 -27.17
N LYS A 759 -18.61 15.30 -25.94
CA LYS A 759 -17.25 15.59 -25.46
C LYS A 759 -16.59 14.32 -24.94
N VAL A 760 -15.28 14.20 -25.12
CA VAL A 760 -14.49 13.06 -24.64
C VAL A 760 -13.41 13.53 -23.68
N MET A 761 -13.44 13.01 -22.45
CA MET A 761 -12.32 13.11 -21.51
C MET A 761 -11.58 11.78 -21.44
N VAL A 762 -10.26 11.84 -21.26
CA VAL A 762 -9.40 10.64 -21.22
C VAL A 762 -8.52 10.64 -19.98
N GLY A 763 -8.19 9.45 -19.48
CA GLY A 763 -7.28 9.25 -18.35
C GLY A 763 -6.64 7.86 -18.34
N GLY A 764 -5.83 7.60 -17.31
CA GLY A 764 -5.13 6.34 -17.10
C GLY A 764 -3.61 6.49 -17.02
N ALA A 765 -2.92 5.47 -16.49
CA ALA A 765 -1.51 5.57 -16.05
C ALA A 765 -0.53 5.90 -17.18
N VAL A 766 -0.89 5.56 -18.42
CA VAL A 766 -0.06 5.79 -19.61
C VAL A 766 -0.43 7.08 -20.36
N LEU A 767 -1.42 7.85 -19.88
CA LEU A 767 -1.90 9.08 -20.53
C LEU A 767 -1.21 10.32 -19.97
N THR A 768 -0.94 11.27 -20.86
CA THR A 768 -0.44 12.62 -20.55
C THR A 768 -1.29 13.68 -21.25
N GLN A 769 -1.16 14.95 -20.88
CA GLN A 769 -1.85 16.05 -21.57
C GLN A 769 -1.47 16.08 -23.06
N GLU A 770 -0.18 15.96 -23.38
CA GLU A 770 0.31 15.95 -24.76
C GLU A 770 -0.30 14.80 -25.56
N TYR A 771 -0.43 13.63 -24.93
CA TYR A 771 -1.02 12.46 -25.58
C TYR A 771 -2.52 12.65 -25.86
N ALA A 772 -3.26 13.16 -24.88
CA ALA A 772 -4.69 13.42 -25.00
C ALA A 772 -5.02 14.40 -26.14
N ASP A 773 -4.24 15.47 -26.26
CA ASP A 773 -4.41 16.49 -27.31
C ASP A 773 -4.23 15.88 -28.70
N MET A 774 -3.24 15.00 -28.83
CA MET A 774 -2.86 14.36 -30.09
C MET A 774 -3.88 13.31 -30.58
N ILE A 775 -4.52 12.56 -29.67
CA ILE A 775 -5.62 11.64 -30.04
C ILE A 775 -6.96 12.36 -30.22
N GLY A 776 -7.01 13.68 -30.06
CA GLY A 776 -8.20 14.50 -30.28
C GLY A 776 -9.23 14.46 -29.14
N ALA A 777 -8.81 14.11 -27.92
CA ALA A 777 -9.64 14.22 -26.73
C ALA A 777 -9.95 15.69 -26.43
N ASP A 778 -11.11 15.98 -25.83
CA ASP A 778 -11.44 17.35 -25.40
C ASP A 778 -10.78 17.73 -24.07
N HIS A 779 -10.41 16.73 -23.26
CA HIS A 779 -9.79 16.95 -21.95
C HIS A 779 -8.97 15.76 -21.48
N TYR A 780 -7.84 16.05 -20.84
CA TYR A 780 -7.06 15.08 -20.09
C TYR A 780 -7.36 15.22 -18.59
N SER A 781 -7.86 14.14 -18.00
CA SER A 781 -8.06 14.04 -16.57
C SER A 781 -6.82 13.44 -15.92
N LYS A 782 -5.94 14.29 -15.40
CA LYS A 782 -4.72 13.87 -14.69
C LYS A 782 -5.01 13.04 -13.43
N ASP A 783 -6.18 13.21 -12.83
CA ASP A 783 -6.64 12.50 -11.65
C ASP A 783 -8.18 12.35 -11.68
N ALA A 784 -8.72 11.60 -10.72
CA ALA A 784 -10.14 11.29 -10.71
C ALA A 784 -11.02 12.53 -10.43
N MET A 785 -10.54 13.50 -9.64
CA MET A 785 -11.27 14.74 -9.35
C MET A 785 -11.31 15.68 -10.56
N ALA A 786 -10.24 15.73 -11.36
CA ALA A 786 -10.24 16.47 -12.62
C ALA A 786 -11.38 16.01 -13.55
N SER A 787 -11.71 14.71 -13.54
CA SER A 787 -12.85 14.16 -14.30
C SER A 787 -14.19 14.72 -13.82
N VAL A 788 -14.37 14.85 -12.50
CA VAL A 788 -15.59 15.42 -11.90
C VAL A 788 -15.74 16.90 -12.28
N TYR A 789 -14.68 17.70 -12.12
CA TYR A 789 -14.71 19.12 -12.46
C TYR A 789 -14.96 19.36 -13.95
N TYR A 790 -14.40 18.51 -14.81
CA TYR A 790 -14.68 18.58 -16.22
C TYR A 790 -16.14 18.21 -16.55
N ALA A 791 -16.69 17.18 -15.88
CA ALA A 791 -18.10 16.83 -16.02
C ALA A 791 -19.03 17.96 -15.60
N GLU A 792 -18.77 18.64 -14.48
CA GLU A 792 -19.53 19.82 -14.06
C GLU A 792 -19.43 20.95 -15.08
N LYS A 793 -18.23 21.21 -15.59
CA LYS A 793 -18.00 22.25 -16.61
C LYS A 793 -18.78 21.97 -17.90
N VAL A 794 -18.88 20.71 -18.34
CA VAL A 794 -19.53 20.35 -19.61
C VAL A 794 -21.05 20.22 -19.46
N LEU A 795 -21.53 19.64 -18.36
CA LEU A 795 -22.93 19.24 -18.21
C LEU A 795 -23.76 20.22 -17.38
N CYS A 796 -23.14 20.99 -16.48
CA CYS A 796 -23.86 21.93 -15.60
C CYS A 796 -23.78 23.39 -16.06
N SER A 797 -23.11 23.67 -17.18
CA SER A 797 -22.89 25.03 -17.70
C SER A 797 -24.07 25.60 -18.52
N CYS A 798 -25.27 25.04 -18.38
CA CYS A 798 -26.51 25.65 -18.88
C CYS A 798 -27.60 25.64 -17.78
N ASP A 799 -28.01 26.85 -17.38
CA ASP A 799 -29.28 27.23 -16.73
C ASP A 799 -29.51 27.14 -15.20
N CYS A 800 -28.48 27.08 -14.34
CA CYS A 800 -28.69 27.21 -12.87
C CYS A 800 -27.77 28.20 -12.11
N CYS A 801 -26.94 29.00 -12.79
CA CYS A 801 -26.13 30.06 -12.17
C CYS A 801 -26.57 31.47 -12.61
N LYS A 802 -27.84 31.79 -12.37
CA LYS A 802 -28.35 33.17 -12.27
C LYS A 802 -29.17 33.34 -11.01
#